data_AF-A0A7G8IT12-F1
#
_entry.id   AF-A0A7G8IT12-F1
#
_cell.length_a   1.000
_cell.length_b   1.000
_cell.length_c   1.000
_cell.angle_alpha   90.00
_cell.angle_beta   90.00
_cell.angle_gamma   90.00
#
_symmetry.space_group_name_H-M   'P 1'
#
loop_
_entity.id
_entity.type
_entity.pdbx_description
1 polymer ?
#
loop_
_entity_poly.entity_id
_entity_poly.type
_entity_poly.pdbx_seq_one_letter_code
_entity_poly.pdbx_strand_id
1 'polypeptide(L)'
;MIGTLLADRYRLDRCLSSDPDHPQGTLWCAADQLAGDAPVALRQLNTQATQDRFRSLWPSMQSLLHPQIPRFGGLLEQQGSLWLVREWQEGSTLSQIQTQRLQRQLVFGPGEVLLLMRQLLPPLAVLHGQELVHGDLNPRNLLRRDQDCLPVLLDFGLLQRCGQQPLIAASPAYAPRSQVRQDPAAAWMDLHGLGVSALTLLTGRPPAHLLQADAEAWLFPNDLDLDPSYREVLERLLSEQPGHRFELAADALQALQAVSMPETTGPQARAERTLVLAPVVSDDSPPVASESPDLPSFNPSRATAREEARRRPSAEQRQLAAEGRLWPVVGALLVSALVGTAIGWFLLTRGNPPSGAPSTDRDVIGRSPSASLPPAEVDQRQQLLSRLRALQVDRSWFLQLVDASLMARFPERGGRLPSDSLEDAPLRSVWNELAEEWLARVEQLPPALRSRLGQLKPADWQRQRQALVSQGVNNKVVEQLVSASAQALLPGVPAGVKPPDPFRQLWIAAALRSLEDVQIEQVKARAQAPTVLSSRVSAGGARLISISVPAGRRLVLGINGTPLMQMTVYAADGEVAADRGPLRVVTLPVEAGSPVQVLVTNDGVSSGLLTLSCRADAPAPKPLPEVDLNPIPDPATGAEGPVEALPEPPGPRPAGAEDPPGEEADAANPLTSDSPPDSTAGPNEGSQ
;
A
#
# COMPACT_ATOMS: atom_id res chain seq x y z
N MET A 1 17.09 20.08 -32.22
CA MET A 1 17.00 19.75 -30.79
C MET A 1 16.46 18.33 -30.59
N ILE A 2 15.32 17.94 -31.19
CA ILE A 2 14.91 16.52 -31.19
C ILE A 2 15.98 15.67 -31.91
N GLY A 3 16.33 14.51 -31.34
CA GLY A 3 17.39 13.62 -31.80
C GLY A 3 18.81 14.04 -31.40
N THR A 4 18.98 15.22 -30.79
CA THR A 4 20.29 15.67 -30.33
C THR A 4 20.76 14.85 -29.13
N LEU A 5 22.01 14.40 -29.16
CA LEU A 5 22.65 13.68 -28.07
C LEU A 5 23.38 14.67 -27.15
N LEU A 6 22.96 14.73 -25.90
CA LEU A 6 23.57 15.56 -24.87
C LEU A 6 24.58 14.76 -24.05
N ALA A 7 25.77 15.33 -23.85
CA ALA A 7 26.91 14.72 -23.14
C ALA A 7 27.19 13.26 -23.56
N ASP A 8 27.04 12.96 -24.85
CA ASP A 8 27.16 11.62 -25.45
C ASP A 8 26.32 10.53 -24.76
N ARG A 9 25.23 10.92 -24.06
CA ARG A 9 24.43 10.02 -23.22
C ARG A 9 22.93 10.20 -23.37
N TYR A 10 22.42 11.43 -23.39
CA TYR A 10 20.97 11.66 -23.34
C TYR A 10 20.45 12.11 -24.69
N ARG A 11 19.66 11.28 -25.37
CA ARG A 11 19.05 11.61 -26.66
C ARG A 11 17.71 12.30 -26.42
N LEU A 12 17.58 13.56 -26.85
CA LEU A 12 16.32 14.31 -26.69
C LEU A 12 15.22 13.76 -27.61
N ASP A 13 14.12 13.29 -27.04
CA ASP A 13 13.04 12.67 -27.82
C ASP A 13 11.86 13.64 -28.04
N ARG A 14 11.42 14.35 -26.99
CA ARG A 14 10.21 15.20 -27.06
C ARG A 14 10.30 16.42 -26.14
N CYS A 15 9.95 17.60 -26.64
CA CYS A 15 9.74 18.78 -25.80
C CYS A 15 8.38 18.68 -25.08
N LEU A 16 8.36 18.88 -23.77
CA LEU A 16 7.17 18.85 -22.92
C LEU A 16 6.67 20.24 -22.54
N SER A 17 7.54 21.25 -22.61
CA SER A 17 7.14 22.65 -22.42
C SER A 17 6.46 23.19 -23.68
N SER A 18 5.29 23.80 -23.51
CA SER A 18 4.56 24.48 -24.60
C SER A 18 5.16 25.85 -24.94
N ASP A 19 5.84 26.48 -23.97
CA ASP A 19 6.43 27.81 -24.07
C ASP A 19 7.96 27.72 -23.94
N PRO A 20 8.73 28.08 -24.98
CA PRO A 20 10.20 28.10 -24.96
C PRO A 20 10.79 29.14 -23.99
N ASP A 21 10.05 30.22 -23.72
CA ASP A 21 10.47 31.35 -22.86
C ASP A 21 9.91 31.23 -21.44
N HIS A 22 9.43 30.04 -21.08
CA HIS A 22 8.91 29.78 -19.75
C HIS A 22 9.97 30.18 -18.69
N PRO A 23 9.59 30.92 -17.62
CA PRO A 23 10.54 31.47 -16.65
C PRO A 23 11.37 30.40 -15.91
N GLN A 24 10.89 29.16 -15.92
CA GLN A 24 11.58 28.01 -15.34
C GLN A 24 12.39 27.18 -16.36
N GLY A 25 12.51 27.63 -17.60
CA GLY A 25 13.19 26.93 -18.69
C GLY A 25 12.36 25.85 -19.39
N THR A 26 12.99 25.21 -20.37
CA THR A 26 12.33 24.24 -21.28
C THR A 26 12.50 22.82 -20.77
N LEU A 27 11.41 22.08 -20.64
CA LEU A 27 11.40 20.68 -20.19
C LEU A 27 11.34 19.73 -21.39
N TRP A 28 12.17 18.70 -21.35
CA TRP A 28 12.30 17.66 -22.37
C TRP A 28 12.17 16.28 -21.76
N CYS A 29 11.61 15.35 -22.54
CA CYS A 29 11.77 13.91 -22.37
C CYS A 29 12.94 13.45 -23.23
N ALA A 30 13.82 12.63 -22.67
CA ALA A 30 14.98 12.08 -23.35
C ALA A 30 15.19 10.61 -22.98
N ALA A 31 15.96 9.89 -23.78
CA ALA A 31 16.38 8.52 -23.53
C ALA A 31 17.85 8.48 -23.10
N ASP A 32 18.13 7.82 -21.97
CA ASP A 32 19.49 7.57 -21.48
C ASP A 32 20.11 6.38 -22.24
N GLN A 33 21.01 6.65 -23.18
CA GLN A 33 21.66 5.64 -24.02
C GLN A 33 22.50 4.66 -23.22
N LEU A 34 23.03 5.07 -22.05
CA LEU A 34 23.86 4.20 -21.21
C LEU A 34 23.02 3.35 -20.25
N ALA A 35 21.72 3.62 -20.13
CA ALA A 35 20.78 2.88 -19.30
C ALA A 35 19.71 2.17 -20.14
N GLY A 36 20.07 1.71 -21.35
CA GLY A 36 19.17 0.95 -22.22
C GLY A 36 17.95 1.74 -22.69
N ASP A 37 18.15 3.00 -23.09
CA ASP A 37 17.08 3.93 -23.51
C ASP A 37 16.05 4.25 -22.40
N ALA A 38 16.42 4.11 -21.13
CA ALA A 38 15.53 4.47 -20.03
C ALA A 38 15.08 5.95 -20.13
N PRO A 39 13.78 6.25 -19.95
CA PRO A 39 13.27 7.60 -20.07
C PRO A 39 13.76 8.47 -18.91
N VAL A 40 14.14 9.71 -19.23
CA VAL A 40 14.56 10.73 -18.27
C VAL A 40 13.93 12.08 -18.63
N ALA A 41 13.78 12.94 -17.63
CA ALA A 41 13.34 14.33 -17.81
C ALA A 41 14.55 15.26 -17.73
N LEU A 42 14.73 16.12 -18.74
CA LEU A 42 15.79 17.11 -18.81
C LEU A 42 15.22 18.52 -18.84
N ARG A 43 15.71 19.40 -17.98
CA ARG A 43 15.33 20.81 -17.99
C ARG A 43 16.49 21.68 -18.42
N GLN A 44 16.29 22.42 -19.50
CA GLN A 44 17.22 23.41 -20.02
C GLN A 44 17.01 24.76 -19.33
N LEU A 45 18.08 25.35 -18.80
CA LEU A 45 18.05 26.66 -18.14
C LEU A 45 18.61 27.75 -19.04
N ASN A 46 17.77 28.74 -19.35
CA ASN A 46 18.05 29.73 -20.40
C ASN A 46 18.79 30.98 -19.89
N THR A 47 18.81 31.26 -18.58
CA THR A 47 19.38 32.49 -18.00
C THR A 47 20.53 32.21 -17.03
N GLN A 48 21.60 33.02 -17.09
CA GLN A 48 22.79 32.85 -16.24
C GLN A 48 22.45 32.85 -14.74
N ALA A 49 21.60 33.78 -14.30
CA ALA A 49 21.17 33.84 -12.89
C ALA A 49 20.50 32.54 -12.41
N THR A 50 19.71 31.89 -13.27
CA THR A 50 19.07 30.61 -12.95
C THR A 50 20.10 29.47 -12.96
N GLN A 51 21.06 29.50 -13.91
CA GLN A 51 22.15 28.52 -13.96
C GLN A 51 23.00 28.58 -12.67
N ASP A 52 23.42 29.77 -12.25
CA ASP A 52 24.23 29.97 -11.03
C ASP A 52 23.47 29.52 -9.77
N ARG A 53 22.17 29.83 -9.69
CA ARG A 53 21.30 29.33 -8.62
C ARG A 53 21.31 27.81 -8.57
N PHE A 54 21.01 27.13 -9.67
CA PHE A 54 20.95 25.67 -9.68
C PHE A 54 22.30 25.01 -9.44
N ARG A 55 23.42 25.59 -9.91
CA ARG A 55 24.77 25.11 -9.52
C ARG A 55 24.95 25.10 -8.00
N SER A 56 24.49 26.14 -7.31
CA SER A 56 24.59 26.23 -5.85
C SER A 56 23.65 25.28 -5.09
N LEU A 57 22.50 24.94 -5.69
CA LEU A 57 21.48 24.07 -5.08
C LEU A 57 21.68 22.59 -5.42
N TRP A 58 22.34 22.26 -6.53
CA TRP A 58 22.44 20.91 -7.06
C TRP A 58 22.95 19.87 -6.06
N PRO A 59 24.00 20.14 -5.25
CA PRO A 59 24.46 19.17 -4.25
C PRO A 59 23.37 18.82 -3.22
N SER A 60 22.61 19.82 -2.76
CA SER A 60 21.49 19.62 -1.84
C SER A 60 20.31 18.91 -2.51
N MET A 61 20.10 19.10 -3.81
CA MET A 61 19.06 18.38 -4.55
C MET A 61 19.42 16.90 -4.73
N GLN A 62 20.67 16.58 -5.03
CA GLN A 62 21.14 15.20 -5.21
C GLN A 62 21.09 14.38 -3.90
N SER A 63 21.14 15.03 -2.74
CA SER A 63 20.99 14.35 -1.44
C SER A 63 19.53 14.05 -1.06
N LEU A 64 18.55 14.59 -1.80
CA LEU A 64 17.12 14.32 -1.56
C LEU A 64 16.79 12.88 -1.96
N LEU A 65 16.65 12.01 -0.97
CA LEU A 65 16.27 10.61 -1.16
C LEU A 65 14.88 10.37 -0.59
N HIS A 66 13.88 10.35 -1.46
CA HIS A 66 12.50 10.02 -1.08
C HIS A 66 11.73 9.41 -2.27
N PRO A 67 10.91 8.36 -2.09
CA PRO A 67 10.21 7.68 -3.20
C PRO A 67 9.20 8.55 -3.96
N GLN A 68 8.81 9.69 -3.40
CA GLN A 68 7.89 10.68 -3.97
C GLN A 68 8.59 11.98 -4.43
N ILE A 69 9.93 11.97 -4.48
CA ILE A 69 10.76 13.02 -5.09
C ILE A 69 11.59 12.34 -6.18
N PRO A 70 11.46 12.73 -7.46
CA PRO A 70 12.25 12.14 -8.54
C PRO A 70 13.75 12.28 -8.26
N ARG A 71 14.53 11.22 -8.47
CA ARG A 71 15.97 11.28 -8.26
C ARG A 71 16.62 12.25 -9.24
N PHE A 72 17.49 13.11 -8.73
CA PHE A 72 18.30 14.02 -9.55
C PHE A 72 19.55 13.31 -10.03
N GLY A 73 19.75 13.31 -11.35
CA GLY A 73 20.89 12.69 -12.01
C GLY A 73 22.08 13.64 -12.10
N GLY A 74 22.59 13.84 -13.31
CA GLY A 74 23.70 14.76 -13.58
C GLY A 74 23.25 16.19 -13.85
N LEU A 75 24.17 17.12 -13.57
CA LEU A 75 24.10 18.50 -14.05
C LEU A 75 25.01 18.62 -15.28
N LEU A 76 24.45 18.95 -16.44
CA LEU A 76 25.21 18.97 -17.70
C LEU A 76 25.35 20.40 -18.22
N GLU A 77 26.51 20.71 -18.77
CA GLU A 77 26.76 21.97 -19.47
C GLU A 77 27.01 21.67 -20.94
N GLN A 78 26.15 22.20 -21.81
CA GLN A 78 26.30 22.02 -23.24
C GLN A 78 25.70 23.20 -23.98
N GLN A 79 26.43 23.70 -24.98
CA GLN A 79 26.03 24.84 -25.80
C GLN A 79 25.69 26.10 -24.96
N GLY A 80 26.43 26.35 -23.88
CA GLY A 80 26.22 27.51 -23.01
C GLY A 80 24.95 27.46 -22.15
N SER A 81 24.23 26.33 -22.16
CA SER A 81 23.06 26.08 -21.31
C SER A 81 23.37 25.03 -20.25
N LEU A 82 22.78 25.21 -19.06
CA LEU A 82 22.80 24.22 -17.99
C LEU A 82 21.56 23.32 -18.10
N TRP A 83 21.76 22.01 -18.02
CA TRP A 83 20.72 21.00 -18.15
C TRP A 83 20.62 20.17 -16.87
N LEU A 84 19.41 20.14 -16.30
CA LEU A 84 19.11 19.39 -15.09
C LEU A 84 18.53 18.02 -15.48
N VAL A 85 19.24 16.94 -15.23
CA VAL A 85 18.74 15.57 -15.47
C VAL A 85 18.01 15.06 -14.24
N ARG A 86 16.83 14.46 -14.42
CA ARG A 86 16.11 13.76 -13.35
C ARG A 86 15.37 12.54 -13.87
N GLU A 87 15.03 11.66 -12.94
CA GLU A 87 14.21 10.47 -13.18
C GLU A 87 12.87 10.84 -13.83
N TRP A 88 12.48 10.08 -14.87
CA TRP A 88 11.15 10.18 -15.44
C TRP A 88 10.11 9.57 -14.50
N GLN A 89 8.93 10.18 -14.40
CA GLN A 89 7.82 9.65 -13.61
C GLN A 89 6.61 9.44 -14.50
N GLU A 90 6.16 8.21 -14.61
CA GLU A 90 4.95 7.83 -15.34
C GLU A 90 3.72 8.04 -14.47
N GLY A 91 2.74 8.77 -14.99
CA GLY A 91 1.50 9.05 -14.28
C GLY A 91 0.73 10.21 -14.86
N SER A 92 -0.32 10.60 -14.13
CA SER A 92 -1.16 11.75 -14.47
C SER A 92 -1.05 12.83 -13.40
N THR A 93 -0.94 14.09 -13.79
CA THR A 93 -0.97 15.20 -12.83
C THR A 93 -2.33 15.33 -12.19
N LEU A 94 -2.41 15.81 -10.95
CA LEU A 94 -3.69 16.03 -10.27
C LEU A 94 -4.56 17.02 -11.05
N SER A 95 -3.95 17.97 -11.77
CA SER A 95 -4.65 18.86 -12.70
C SER A 95 -5.27 18.10 -13.89
N GLN A 96 -4.56 17.16 -14.51
CA GLN A 96 -5.10 16.33 -15.59
C GLN A 96 -6.27 15.47 -15.09
N ILE A 97 -6.11 14.84 -13.92
CA ILE A 97 -7.16 14.04 -13.29
C ILE A 97 -8.36 14.92 -12.96
N GLN A 98 -8.14 16.12 -12.43
CA GLN A 98 -9.21 17.09 -12.16
C GLN A 98 -9.97 17.47 -13.42
N THR A 99 -9.28 17.84 -14.50
CA THR A 99 -9.92 18.15 -15.78
C THR A 99 -10.77 16.98 -16.28
N GLN A 100 -10.24 15.76 -16.21
CA GLN A 100 -10.95 14.55 -16.64
C GLN A 100 -12.20 14.27 -15.79
N ARG A 101 -12.16 14.57 -14.48
CA ARG A 101 -13.30 14.41 -13.57
C ARG A 101 -14.34 15.49 -13.78
N LEU A 102 -13.93 16.74 -13.97
CA LEU A 102 -14.82 17.86 -14.23
C LEU A 102 -15.65 17.65 -15.51
N GLN A 103 -15.06 17.04 -16.55
CA GLN A 103 -15.79 16.64 -17.77
C GLN A 103 -16.94 15.66 -17.48
N ARG A 104 -16.84 14.89 -16.39
CA ARG A 104 -17.86 13.93 -15.93
C ARG A 104 -18.69 14.47 -14.76
N GLN A 105 -18.61 15.77 -14.48
CA GLN A 105 -19.25 16.41 -13.32
C GLN A 105 -18.83 15.78 -11.98
N LEU A 106 -17.58 15.34 -11.89
CA LEU A 106 -16.98 14.80 -10.66
C LEU A 106 -15.88 15.73 -10.12
N VAL A 107 -15.67 15.67 -8.81
CA VAL A 107 -14.57 16.31 -8.08
C VAL A 107 -13.83 15.29 -7.21
N PHE A 108 -12.73 15.68 -6.59
CA PHE A 108 -12.05 14.82 -5.62
C PHE A 108 -12.86 14.75 -4.33
N GLY A 109 -13.04 13.55 -3.78
CA GLY A 109 -13.71 13.38 -2.50
C GLY A 109 -12.82 13.82 -1.32
N PRO A 110 -13.41 14.25 -0.19
CA PRO A 110 -12.68 14.63 1.01
C PRO A 110 -11.66 13.60 1.49
N GLY A 111 -12.05 12.30 1.52
CA GLY A 111 -11.13 11.24 1.94
C GLY A 111 -9.96 11.04 0.98
N GLU A 112 -10.16 11.28 -0.31
CA GLU A 112 -9.08 11.19 -1.31
C GLU A 112 -8.08 12.33 -1.14
N VAL A 113 -8.56 13.56 -0.99
CA VAL A 113 -7.69 14.74 -0.78
C VAL A 113 -6.96 14.66 0.56
N LEU A 114 -7.63 14.18 1.61
CA LEU A 114 -6.99 13.97 2.92
C LEU A 114 -5.83 12.96 2.81
N LEU A 115 -6.04 11.84 2.10
CA LEU A 115 -4.99 10.86 1.86
C LEU A 115 -3.83 11.44 1.03
N LEU A 116 -4.14 12.18 -0.04
CA LEU A 116 -3.13 12.86 -0.87
C LEU A 116 -2.28 13.82 -0.04
N MET A 117 -2.90 14.66 0.79
CA MET A 117 -2.19 15.61 1.66
C MET A 117 -1.30 14.89 2.67
N ARG A 118 -1.80 13.84 3.33
CA ARG A 118 -1.01 13.00 4.25
C ARG A 118 0.20 12.35 3.57
N GLN A 119 0.08 12.00 2.30
CA GLN A 119 1.16 11.42 1.50
C GLN A 119 2.13 12.47 0.93
N LEU A 120 1.71 13.73 0.79
CA LEU A 120 2.55 14.82 0.25
C LEU A 120 3.35 15.57 1.32
N LEU A 121 2.91 15.56 2.57
CA LEU A 121 3.66 16.22 3.66
C LEU A 121 5.02 15.56 3.99
N PRO A 122 5.18 14.21 3.98
CA PRO A 122 6.49 13.58 4.17
C PRO A 122 7.56 14.01 3.16
N PRO A 123 7.34 13.98 1.82
CA PRO A 123 8.33 14.50 0.89
C PRO A 123 8.61 15.99 1.07
N LEU A 124 7.60 16.80 1.42
CA LEU A 124 7.82 18.22 1.75
C LEU A 124 8.68 18.40 3.00
N ALA A 125 8.49 17.59 4.04
CA ALA A 125 9.31 17.63 5.25
C ALA A 125 10.78 17.30 4.94
N VAL A 126 11.05 16.33 4.05
CA VAL A 126 12.41 16.02 3.58
C VAL A 126 13.02 17.21 2.83
N LEU A 127 12.25 17.85 1.96
CA LEU A 127 12.69 19.03 1.20
C LEU A 127 13.02 20.22 2.14
N HIS A 128 12.08 20.54 3.03
CA HIS A 128 12.21 21.64 4.00
C HIS A 128 13.34 21.39 5.00
N GLY A 129 13.61 20.13 5.35
CA GLY A 129 14.73 19.73 6.21
C GLY A 129 16.11 19.96 5.59
N GLN A 130 16.20 20.17 4.27
CA GLN A 130 17.41 20.63 3.57
C GLN A 130 17.43 22.15 3.37
N GLU A 131 16.56 22.90 4.05
CA GLU A 131 16.36 24.34 3.90
C GLU A 131 15.96 24.75 2.47
N LEU A 132 15.31 23.86 1.74
CA LEU A 132 14.83 24.10 0.38
C LEU A 132 13.32 24.34 0.38
N VAL A 133 12.87 25.32 -0.41
CA VAL A 133 11.45 25.65 -0.63
C VAL A 133 11.12 25.39 -2.10
N HIS A 134 10.04 24.64 -2.35
CA HIS A 134 9.63 24.27 -3.71
C HIS A 134 9.16 25.48 -4.52
N GLY A 135 8.35 26.36 -3.91
CA GLY A 135 7.96 27.66 -4.46
C GLY A 135 6.88 27.66 -5.55
N ASP A 136 6.34 26.49 -5.93
CA ASP A 136 5.30 26.35 -6.97
C ASP A 136 4.43 25.11 -6.74
N LEU A 137 3.98 24.88 -5.51
CA LEU A 137 3.15 23.73 -5.18
C LEU A 137 1.71 23.94 -5.68
N ASN A 138 1.33 23.19 -6.72
CA ASN A 138 0.01 23.27 -7.33
C ASN A 138 -0.37 21.93 -8.01
N PRO A 139 -1.65 21.68 -8.38
CA PRO A 139 -2.08 20.40 -8.96
C PRO A 139 -1.38 19.99 -10.27
N ARG A 140 -0.75 20.90 -11.01
CA ARG A 140 0.02 20.58 -12.23
C ARG A 140 1.39 19.99 -11.89
N ASN A 141 1.95 20.36 -10.74
CA ASN A 141 3.24 19.92 -10.24
C ASN A 141 3.13 18.73 -9.25
N LEU A 142 1.94 18.16 -9.11
CA LEU A 142 1.69 16.97 -8.31
C LEU A 142 1.24 15.85 -9.25
N LEU A 143 2.03 14.79 -9.37
CA LEU A 143 1.75 13.64 -10.24
C LEU A 143 1.31 12.43 -9.44
N ARG A 144 0.20 11.81 -9.82
CA ARG A 144 -0.17 10.50 -9.31
C ARG A 144 0.49 9.44 -10.18
N ARG A 145 1.43 8.70 -9.60
CA ARG A 145 2.26 7.72 -10.30
C ARG A 145 1.47 6.46 -10.61
N ASP A 146 1.60 5.91 -11.82
CA ASP A 146 0.78 4.78 -12.26
C ASP A 146 1.12 3.47 -11.52
N GLN A 147 2.41 3.26 -11.19
CA GLN A 147 2.89 2.00 -10.63
C GLN A 147 2.38 1.68 -9.21
N ASP A 148 2.11 2.71 -8.40
CA ASP A 148 1.76 2.59 -6.98
C ASP A 148 0.71 3.61 -6.50
N CYS A 149 0.21 4.46 -7.38
CA CYS A 149 -0.77 5.51 -7.10
C CYS A 149 -0.32 6.56 -6.08
N LEU A 150 0.97 6.62 -5.72
CA LEU A 150 1.48 7.63 -4.80
C LEU A 150 1.59 8.99 -5.50
N PRO A 151 1.33 10.11 -4.79
CA PRO A 151 1.57 11.44 -5.31
C PRO A 151 3.07 11.75 -5.28
N VAL A 152 3.61 12.31 -6.35
CA VAL A 152 5.03 12.61 -6.56
C VAL A 152 5.16 14.11 -6.85
N LEU A 153 6.12 14.76 -6.19
CA LEU A 153 6.46 16.16 -6.44
C LEU A 153 7.18 16.29 -7.77
N LEU A 154 6.69 17.17 -8.64
CA LEU A 154 7.31 17.51 -9.91
C LEU A 154 7.75 18.98 -9.92
N ASP A 155 8.59 19.29 -10.90
CA ASP A 155 8.96 20.64 -11.30
C ASP A 155 9.61 21.53 -10.21
N PHE A 156 10.90 21.30 -10.01
CA PHE A 156 11.75 22.04 -9.09
C PHE A 156 12.31 23.35 -9.69
N GLY A 157 11.72 23.90 -10.75
CA GLY A 157 12.27 25.06 -11.47
C GLY A 157 12.34 26.36 -10.65
N LEU A 158 11.47 26.49 -9.64
CA LEU A 158 11.43 27.61 -8.69
C LEU A 158 12.01 27.27 -7.32
N LEU A 159 12.74 26.15 -7.22
CA LEU A 159 13.42 25.75 -6.00
C LEU A 159 14.43 26.82 -5.56
N GLN A 160 14.40 27.16 -4.28
CA GLN A 160 15.30 28.14 -3.65
C GLN A 160 15.55 27.81 -2.18
N ARG A 161 16.55 28.46 -1.55
CA ARG A 161 16.79 28.28 -0.11
C ARG A 161 15.84 29.12 0.72
N CYS A 162 15.51 28.62 1.91
CA CYS A 162 14.85 29.40 2.95
C CYS A 162 15.61 30.71 3.22
N GLY A 163 14.89 31.81 3.44
CA GLY A 163 15.46 33.12 3.74
C GLY A 163 15.98 33.91 2.54
N GLN A 164 15.99 33.34 1.33
CA GLN A 164 16.29 34.09 0.11
C GLN A 164 15.10 34.93 -0.34
N GLN A 165 15.36 35.99 -1.11
CA GLN A 165 14.28 36.72 -1.79
C GLN A 165 13.46 35.74 -2.65
N PRO A 166 12.13 35.80 -2.60
CA PRO A 166 11.28 34.86 -3.29
C PRO A 166 11.39 35.07 -4.80
N LEU A 167 11.47 33.97 -5.53
CA LEU A 167 11.29 34.01 -6.97
C LEU A 167 9.83 34.31 -7.29
N ILE A 168 9.62 34.97 -8.43
CA ILE A 168 8.29 35.20 -8.97
C ILE A 168 7.64 33.83 -9.23
N ALA A 169 6.53 33.57 -8.52
CA ALA A 169 5.79 32.33 -8.67
C ALA A 169 5.26 32.20 -10.11
N ALA A 170 5.44 31.03 -10.72
CA ALA A 170 4.88 30.75 -12.04
C ALA A 170 3.35 30.56 -11.98
N SER A 171 2.84 30.12 -10.82
CA SER A 171 1.41 29.96 -10.55
C SER A 171 0.97 30.87 -9.38
N PRO A 172 0.94 32.21 -9.56
CA PRO A 172 0.76 33.17 -8.47
C PRO A 172 -0.58 33.01 -7.73
N ALA A 173 -1.58 32.40 -8.37
CA ALA A 173 -2.87 32.11 -7.73
C ALA A 173 -2.82 31.06 -6.61
N TYR A 174 -1.74 30.28 -6.51
CA TYR A 174 -1.50 29.29 -5.45
C TYR A 174 -0.51 29.79 -4.39
N ALA A 175 0.31 30.78 -4.74
CA ALA A 175 1.31 31.35 -3.85
C ALA A 175 0.65 32.23 -2.76
N PRO A 176 1.21 32.26 -1.53
CA PRO A 176 0.78 33.22 -0.53
C PRO A 176 1.14 34.65 -0.93
N ARG A 177 0.43 35.64 -0.38
CA ARG A 177 0.66 37.06 -0.70
C ARG A 177 1.96 37.57 -0.16
N SER A 178 2.45 37.01 0.95
CA SER A 178 3.82 37.23 1.43
C SER A 178 4.86 37.07 0.30
N GLN A 179 4.71 36.04 -0.54
CA GLN A 179 5.58 35.81 -1.69
C GLN A 179 5.44 36.92 -2.75
N VAL A 180 4.20 37.40 -3.00
CA VAL A 180 3.95 38.54 -3.90
C VAL A 180 4.55 39.84 -3.32
N ARG A 181 4.49 40.01 -2.00
CA ARG A 181 5.11 41.11 -1.23
C ARG A 181 6.63 41.02 -1.15
N GLN A 182 7.24 40.00 -1.73
CA GLN A 182 8.68 39.75 -1.73
C GLN A 182 9.24 39.39 -0.34
N ASP A 183 8.41 38.84 0.55
CA ASP A 183 8.87 38.30 1.83
C ASP A 183 9.81 37.09 1.60
N PRO A 184 10.85 36.91 2.42
CA PRO A 184 11.81 35.82 2.23
C PRO A 184 11.13 34.44 2.16
N ALA A 185 11.58 33.60 1.22
CA ALA A 185 10.99 32.28 1.02
C ALA A 185 11.10 31.42 2.28
N ALA A 186 10.01 30.72 2.59
CA ALA A 186 9.90 29.90 3.79
C ALA A 186 9.03 28.66 3.53
N ALA A 187 9.30 27.60 4.28
CA ALA A 187 8.62 26.30 4.17
C ALA A 187 7.09 26.40 4.23
N TRP A 188 6.56 27.27 5.11
CA TRP A 188 5.11 27.48 5.24
C TRP A 188 4.44 27.95 3.93
N MET A 189 5.17 28.59 3.03
CA MET A 189 4.64 29.04 1.74
C MET A 189 4.26 27.86 0.83
N ASP A 190 5.02 26.75 0.88
CA ASP A 190 4.66 25.51 0.18
C ASP A 190 3.43 24.85 0.82
N LEU A 191 3.29 24.92 2.14
CA LEU A 191 2.12 24.40 2.87
C LEU A 191 0.86 25.19 2.50
N HIS A 192 0.98 26.50 2.34
CA HIS A 192 -0.10 27.34 1.81
C HIS A 192 -0.48 26.90 0.39
N GLY A 193 0.49 26.73 -0.51
CA GLY A 193 0.24 26.21 -1.86
C GLY A 193 -0.45 24.84 -1.87
N LEU A 194 -0.08 23.94 -0.94
CA LEU A 194 -0.76 22.66 -0.73
C LEU A 194 -2.21 22.84 -0.27
N GLY A 195 -2.48 23.77 0.65
CA GLY A 195 -3.83 24.11 1.10
C GLY A 195 -4.72 24.63 -0.04
N VAL A 196 -4.20 25.55 -0.85
CA VAL A 196 -4.93 26.07 -2.03
C VAL A 196 -5.20 24.95 -3.04
N SER A 197 -4.22 24.07 -3.24
CA SER A 197 -4.38 22.89 -4.09
C SER A 197 -5.47 21.96 -3.59
N ALA A 198 -5.51 21.67 -2.29
CA ALA A 198 -6.54 20.83 -1.68
C ALA A 198 -7.94 21.43 -1.86
N LEU A 199 -8.12 22.73 -1.56
CA LEU A 199 -9.40 23.41 -1.74
C LEU A 199 -9.84 23.43 -3.22
N THR A 200 -8.89 23.62 -4.13
CA THR A 200 -9.14 23.55 -5.58
C THR A 200 -9.60 22.15 -6.01
N LEU A 201 -8.95 21.09 -5.52
CA LEU A 201 -9.28 19.70 -5.85
C LEU A 201 -10.66 19.28 -5.33
N LEU A 202 -10.98 19.66 -4.10
CA LEU A 202 -12.26 19.38 -3.44
C LEU A 202 -13.44 20.05 -4.15
N THR A 203 -13.27 21.32 -4.51
CA THR A 203 -14.36 22.12 -5.09
C THR A 203 -14.44 22.02 -6.61
N GLY A 204 -13.34 21.67 -7.27
CA GLY A 204 -13.23 21.75 -8.73
C GLY A 204 -13.32 23.18 -9.27
N ARG A 205 -13.12 24.20 -8.42
CA ARG A 205 -13.15 25.62 -8.77
C ARG A 205 -11.72 26.18 -8.80
N PRO A 206 -11.39 27.07 -9.75
CA PRO A 206 -10.06 27.68 -9.78
C PRO A 206 -9.84 28.60 -8.56
N PRO A 207 -8.59 28.80 -8.09
CA PRO A 207 -8.30 29.61 -6.91
C PRO A 207 -8.88 31.03 -6.95
N ALA A 208 -8.94 31.65 -8.13
CA ALA A 208 -9.52 32.98 -8.30
C ALA A 208 -11.01 33.08 -7.90
N HIS A 209 -11.77 31.98 -7.97
CA HIS A 209 -13.17 31.94 -7.53
C HIS A 209 -13.32 31.58 -6.05
N LEU A 210 -12.22 31.16 -5.42
CA LEU A 210 -12.16 30.75 -4.02
C LEU A 210 -11.49 31.83 -3.15
N LEU A 211 -11.15 32.97 -3.73
CA LEU A 211 -10.64 34.15 -3.01
C LEU A 211 -11.76 35.19 -2.92
N GLN A 212 -11.97 35.76 -1.73
CA GLN A 212 -12.88 36.89 -1.59
C GLN A 212 -12.36 38.11 -2.36
N ALA A 213 -13.29 38.96 -2.80
CA ALA A 213 -12.96 40.16 -3.59
C ALA A 213 -12.19 41.22 -2.79
N ASP A 214 -12.37 41.28 -1.47
CA ASP A 214 -11.59 42.07 -0.50
C ASP A 214 -10.29 41.37 -0.07
N ALA A 215 -10.06 40.18 -0.65
CA ALA A 215 -8.78 39.54 -0.79
C ALA A 215 -8.26 38.85 0.50
N GLU A 216 -8.67 39.20 1.71
CA GLU A 216 -8.01 38.64 2.91
C GLU A 216 -8.37 37.18 3.26
N ALA A 217 -9.49 36.64 2.78
CA ALA A 217 -9.96 35.31 3.17
C ALA A 217 -10.24 34.36 1.99
N TRP A 218 -9.90 33.09 2.19
CA TRP A 218 -10.30 31.99 1.31
C TRP A 218 -11.75 31.58 1.58
N LEU A 219 -12.52 31.45 0.51
CA LEU A 219 -13.92 31.03 0.53
C LEU A 219 -14.01 29.50 0.55
N PHE A 220 -14.73 28.99 1.54
CA PHE A 220 -15.17 27.62 1.59
C PHE A 220 -16.62 27.56 1.12
N PRO A 221 -16.90 26.99 -0.06
CA PRO A 221 -18.27 26.92 -0.57
C PRO A 221 -19.21 26.19 0.39
N ASN A 222 -20.47 26.60 0.47
CA ASN A 222 -21.47 25.96 1.33
C ASN A 222 -21.77 24.50 0.92
N ASP A 223 -21.51 24.16 -0.33
CA ASP A 223 -21.63 22.81 -0.88
C ASP A 223 -20.44 21.90 -0.55
N LEU A 224 -19.40 22.42 0.10
CA LEU A 224 -18.26 21.65 0.57
C LEU A 224 -18.51 21.14 2.00
N ASP A 225 -19.05 19.92 2.09
CA ASP A 225 -19.26 19.21 3.35
C ASP A 225 -17.95 18.60 3.85
N LEU A 226 -17.39 19.18 4.89
CA LEU A 226 -16.15 18.74 5.53
C LEU A 226 -16.36 18.67 7.04
N ASP A 227 -15.80 17.62 7.65
CA ASP A 227 -15.71 17.51 9.09
C ASP A 227 -15.04 18.78 9.68
N PRO A 228 -15.54 19.32 10.81
CA PRO A 228 -15.00 20.54 11.41
C PRO A 228 -13.49 20.47 11.66
N SER A 229 -12.97 19.32 12.09
CA SER A 229 -11.53 19.15 12.33
C SER A 229 -10.73 19.20 11.02
N TYR A 230 -11.27 18.67 9.93
CA TYR A 230 -10.61 18.74 8.63
C TYR A 230 -10.61 20.19 8.10
N ARG A 231 -11.74 20.88 8.24
CA ARG A 231 -11.87 22.29 7.85
C ARG A 231 -10.87 23.16 8.60
N GLU A 232 -10.75 23.00 9.91
CA GLU A 232 -9.80 23.77 10.74
C GLU A 232 -8.35 23.58 10.26
N VAL A 233 -7.94 22.35 9.96
CA VAL A 233 -6.58 22.09 9.45
C VAL A 233 -6.38 22.73 8.08
N LEU A 234 -7.38 22.70 7.20
CA LEU A 234 -7.29 23.34 5.89
C LEU A 234 -7.24 24.87 5.99
N GLU A 235 -8.00 25.48 6.90
CA GLU A 235 -7.94 26.92 7.20
C GLU A 235 -6.56 27.33 7.75
N ARG A 236 -5.96 26.51 8.61
CA ARG A 236 -4.59 26.76 9.12
C ARG A 236 -3.53 26.63 8.03
N LEU A 237 -3.66 25.71 7.07
CA LEU A 237 -2.78 25.65 5.91
C LEU A 237 -2.87 26.91 5.04
N LEU A 238 -4.07 27.49 4.91
CA LEU A 238 -4.34 28.68 4.11
C LEU A 238 -4.02 30.01 4.82
N SER A 239 -3.67 29.97 6.10
CA SER A 239 -3.40 31.19 6.89
C SER A 239 -2.00 31.75 6.60
N GLU A 240 -1.90 33.07 6.44
CA GLU A 240 -0.61 33.76 6.40
C GLU A 240 -0.17 34.28 7.78
N GLN A 241 -1.05 34.26 8.78
CA GLN A 241 -0.76 34.84 10.10
C GLN A 241 0.16 33.92 10.92
N PRO A 242 1.32 34.40 11.39
CA PRO A 242 2.16 33.66 12.32
C PRO A 242 1.37 33.24 13.56
N GLY A 243 1.52 31.99 13.99
CA GLY A 243 0.79 31.40 15.13
C GLY A 243 -0.54 30.73 14.78
N HIS A 244 -1.21 31.14 13.70
CA HIS A 244 -2.38 30.42 13.17
C HIS A 244 -1.97 29.39 12.11
N ARG A 245 -0.99 29.74 11.27
CA ARG A 245 -0.48 28.90 10.20
C ARG A 245 0.42 27.76 10.69
N PHE A 246 0.61 26.74 9.85
CA PHE A 246 1.64 25.74 10.07
C PHE A 246 3.00 26.26 9.59
N GLU A 247 4.01 26.20 10.45
CA GLU A 247 5.39 26.55 10.07
C GLU A 247 6.14 25.33 9.49
N LEU A 248 5.81 24.12 9.97
CA LEU A 248 6.47 22.87 9.61
C LEU A 248 5.50 21.85 8.99
N ALA A 249 5.98 21.14 7.98
CA ALA A 249 5.22 20.06 7.34
C ALA A 249 4.86 18.91 8.31
N ALA A 250 5.72 18.66 9.30
CA ALA A 250 5.48 17.63 10.33
C ALA A 250 4.27 17.98 11.21
N ASP A 251 4.11 19.24 11.61
CA ASP A 251 2.99 19.70 12.44
C ASP A 251 1.67 19.62 11.66
N ALA A 252 1.70 20.01 10.39
CA ALA A 252 0.56 19.85 9.48
C ALA A 252 0.18 18.36 9.32
N LEU A 253 1.17 17.46 9.23
CA LEU A 253 0.93 16.02 9.08
C LEU A 253 0.30 15.43 10.34
N GLN A 254 0.81 15.81 11.51
CA GLN A 254 0.24 15.38 12.79
C GLN A 254 -1.21 15.84 12.93
N ALA A 255 -1.50 17.10 12.58
CA ALA A 255 -2.86 17.63 12.61
C ALA A 255 -3.79 16.87 11.64
N LEU A 256 -3.33 16.60 10.40
CA LEU A 256 -4.11 15.81 9.46
C LEU A 256 -4.27 14.36 9.88
N GLN A 257 -3.34 13.74 10.61
CA GLN A 257 -3.46 12.37 11.12
C GLN A 257 -4.55 12.24 12.18
N ALA A 258 -4.82 13.30 12.94
CA ALA A 258 -5.89 13.34 13.93
C ALA A 258 -7.29 13.44 13.31
N VAL A 259 -7.40 13.91 12.06
CA VAL A 259 -8.67 13.97 11.32
C VAL A 259 -9.17 12.55 11.01
N SER A 260 -10.43 12.25 11.31
CA SER A 260 -11.00 10.95 10.97
C SER A 260 -11.14 10.79 9.45
N MET A 261 -10.83 9.59 8.93
CA MET A 261 -10.98 9.34 7.49
C MET A 261 -12.47 9.31 7.10
N PRO A 262 -12.90 10.13 6.14
CA PRO A 262 -14.27 10.09 5.61
C PRO A 262 -14.59 8.72 4.98
N GLU A 263 -15.85 8.29 5.08
CA GLU A 263 -16.31 6.98 4.57
C GLU A 263 -16.14 6.85 3.04
N THR A 264 -16.13 7.96 2.32
CA THR A 264 -15.87 7.99 0.88
C THR A 264 -14.48 8.56 0.56
N THR A 265 -13.64 7.70 -0.03
CA THR A 265 -12.30 8.03 -0.51
C THR A 265 -12.22 8.11 -2.03
N GLY A 266 -13.37 8.14 -2.71
CA GLY A 266 -13.48 8.18 -4.17
C GLY A 266 -13.96 9.53 -4.70
N PRO A 267 -14.06 9.67 -6.03
CA PRO A 267 -14.63 10.87 -6.65
C PRO A 267 -16.07 11.13 -6.19
N GLN A 268 -16.44 12.40 -6.03
CA GLN A 268 -17.80 12.82 -5.68
C GLN A 268 -18.45 13.60 -6.81
N ALA A 269 -19.78 13.58 -6.89
CA ALA A 269 -20.53 14.41 -7.82
C ALA A 269 -20.38 15.89 -7.47
N ARG A 270 -20.15 16.74 -8.47
CA ARG A 270 -20.11 18.18 -8.32
C ARG A 270 -21.53 18.70 -8.09
N ALA A 271 -21.75 19.46 -7.02
CA ALA A 271 -23.09 19.90 -6.60
C ALA A 271 -23.77 20.93 -7.53
N GLU A 272 -23.11 21.39 -8.60
CA GLU A 272 -23.61 22.48 -9.44
C GLU A 272 -24.33 21.96 -10.70
N ARG A 273 -25.67 22.13 -10.69
CA ARG A 273 -26.68 21.99 -11.77
C ARG A 273 -27.45 20.67 -11.85
N THR A 274 -28.35 20.46 -10.89
CA THR A 274 -29.65 19.87 -11.24
C THR A 274 -30.61 21.00 -11.63
N LEU A 275 -30.56 21.46 -12.88
CA LEU A 275 -31.75 22.06 -13.50
C LEU A 275 -32.62 20.88 -13.93
N VAL A 276 -33.60 20.53 -13.11
CA VAL A 276 -34.68 19.65 -13.53
C VAL A 276 -35.48 20.42 -14.60
N LEU A 277 -35.15 20.21 -15.87
CA LEU A 277 -36.10 20.45 -16.96
C LEU A 277 -37.12 19.32 -16.88
N ALA A 278 -38.13 19.49 -16.03
CA ALA A 278 -39.34 18.70 -16.14
C ALA A 278 -39.98 19.06 -17.49
N PRO A 279 -40.27 18.09 -18.38
CA PRO A 279 -41.10 18.37 -19.53
C PRO A 279 -42.49 18.75 -19.00
N VAL A 280 -42.95 19.96 -19.32
CA VAL A 280 -44.36 20.31 -19.18
C VAL A 280 -45.10 19.48 -20.22
N VAL A 281 -45.58 18.31 -19.81
CA VAL A 281 -46.59 17.58 -20.55
C VAL A 281 -47.91 18.30 -20.27
N SER A 282 -48.45 18.94 -21.30
CA SER A 282 -49.80 19.47 -21.28
C SER A 282 -50.78 18.30 -21.22
N ASP A 283 -51.37 18.07 -20.04
CA ASP A 283 -52.51 17.17 -19.90
C ASP A 283 -53.77 17.89 -20.39
N ASP A 284 -54.21 17.51 -21.59
CA ASP A 284 -55.53 17.82 -22.12
C ASP A 284 -56.25 16.47 -22.35
N SER A 285 -56.89 15.92 -21.30
CA SER A 285 -58.00 14.95 -21.38
C SER A 285 -58.54 14.54 -19.99
N PRO A 286 -59.85 14.26 -19.87
CA PRO A 286 -60.59 14.20 -18.60
C PRO A 286 -60.49 12.83 -17.89
N PRO A 287 -60.77 12.76 -16.57
CA PRO A 287 -60.63 11.53 -15.81
C PRO A 287 -61.87 10.63 -15.97
N VAL A 288 -61.66 9.37 -16.36
CA VAL A 288 -62.64 8.29 -16.25
C VAL A 288 -62.16 7.32 -15.16
N ALA A 289 -63.05 7.04 -14.21
CA ALA A 289 -62.83 6.24 -13.01
C ALA A 289 -62.89 4.72 -13.26
N SER A 290 -62.23 3.97 -12.35
CA SER A 290 -62.47 2.59 -11.86
C SER A 290 -61.11 1.92 -11.60
N GLU A 291 -60.77 1.24 -10.51
CA GLU A 291 -61.40 0.84 -9.25
C GLU A 291 -60.24 0.43 -8.32
N SER A 292 -60.32 0.70 -7.02
CA SER A 292 -59.48 0.09 -5.99
C SER A 292 -60.41 -0.43 -4.91
N PRO A 293 -60.37 -1.71 -4.52
CA PRO A 293 -61.28 -2.23 -3.51
C PRO A 293 -60.89 -1.75 -2.12
N ASP A 294 -61.93 -1.40 -1.38
CA ASP A 294 -61.97 -0.76 -0.07
C ASP A 294 -61.27 -1.54 1.05
N LEU A 295 -60.67 -0.77 1.97
CA LEU A 295 -60.73 -1.06 3.39
C LEU A 295 -61.40 0.14 4.11
N PRO A 296 -62.33 -0.13 5.05
CA PRO A 296 -63.32 0.84 5.50
C PRO A 296 -62.72 1.97 6.33
N SER A 297 -63.11 3.20 5.97
CA SER A 297 -62.98 4.38 6.81
C SER A 297 -64.21 4.53 7.70
N PHE A 298 -64.01 4.97 8.95
CA PHE A 298 -65.04 5.68 9.69
C PHE A 298 -64.49 7.03 10.17
N ASN A 299 -65.07 8.07 9.58
CA ASN A 299 -64.87 9.50 9.81
C ASN A 299 -65.10 9.94 11.26
N PRO A 300 -64.52 11.09 11.65
CA PRO A 300 -65.20 12.08 12.47
C PRO A 300 -65.64 13.26 11.59
N SER A 301 -66.95 13.44 11.42
CA SER A 301 -67.51 14.70 10.90
C SER A 301 -68.19 15.48 12.02
N ARG A 302 -67.77 16.75 12.12
CA ARG A 302 -68.49 17.96 12.59
C ARG A 302 -69.64 17.78 13.59
N ALA A 303 -69.49 18.47 14.74
CA ALA A 303 -70.39 19.58 15.07
C ALA A 303 -69.81 20.46 16.19
N THR A 304 -69.92 21.76 15.94
CA THR A 304 -69.90 22.91 16.84
C THR A 304 -70.51 22.71 18.23
N ALA A 305 -69.91 23.30 19.27
CA ALA A 305 -70.53 24.40 20.03
C ALA A 305 -69.65 24.83 21.22
N ARG A 306 -69.78 26.13 21.52
CA ARG A 306 -69.20 26.92 22.60
C ARG A 306 -69.55 26.43 24.01
N GLU A 307 -68.76 26.99 24.93
CA GLU A 307 -69.14 27.54 26.25
C GLU A 307 -68.83 26.74 27.53
N GLU A 308 -67.83 27.29 28.23
CA GLU A 308 -67.83 27.64 29.65
C GLU A 308 -67.77 26.58 30.78
N ALA A 309 -66.84 26.93 31.69
CA ALA A 309 -66.94 26.84 33.15
C ALA A 309 -66.43 25.57 33.89
N ARG A 310 -65.38 25.85 34.68
CA ARG A 310 -65.12 25.39 36.06
C ARG A 310 -64.82 23.91 36.32
N ARG A 311 -63.54 23.71 36.67
CA ARG A 311 -63.00 23.03 37.87
C ARG A 311 -63.49 21.61 38.19
N ARG A 312 -62.56 20.65 38.09
CA ARG A 312 -62.15 19.55 39.02
C ARG A 312 -61.41 18.46 38.19
N PRO A 313 -60.86 17.39 38.78
CA PRO A 313 -59.78 17.30 39.77
C PRO A 313 -58.64 16.37 39.27
N SER A 314 -57.59 16.23 40.07
CA SER A 314 -56.55 15.20 39.96
C SER A 314 -57.09 13.82 39.56
N ALA A 315 -56.66 13.29 38.42
CA ALA A 315 -56.29 11.89 38.22
C ALA A 315 -55.90 11.62 36.76
N GLU A 316 -54.84 12.23 36.23
CA GLU A 316 -54.08 11.63 35.10
C GLU A 316 -52.72 12.30 34.81
N GLN A 317 -52.04 12.82 35.84
CA GLN A 317 -50.58 13.02 35.84
C GLN A 317 -49.85 11.77 36.35
N ARG A 318 -50.32 10.56 36.01
CA ARG A 318 -49.82 9.30 36.58
C ARG A 318 -49.09 8.37 35.61
N GLN A 319 -48.58 8.88 34.50
CA GLN A 319 -47.70 8.09 33.62
C GLN A 319 -46.41 8.79 33.18
N LEU A 320 -45.86 9.65 34.05
CA LEU A 320 -44.44 10.09 33.98
C LEU A 320 -43.74 9.92 35.35
N ALA A 321 -44.08 8.85 36.08
CA ALA A 321 -43.44 8.49 37.34
C ALA A 321 -43.37 6.97 37.48
N ALA A 322 -42.59 6.32 36.61
CA ALA A 322 -42.29 4.90 36.69
C ALA A 322 -40.80 4.62 36.43
N GLU A 323 -39.91 5.46 36.95
CA GLU A 323 -38.48 5.17 37.09
C GLU A 323 -38.04 5.58 38.50
N GLY A 324 -38.47 4.82 39.51
CA GLY A 324 -38.23 5.18 40.90
C GLY A 324 -38.17 4.00 41.85
N ARG A 325 -37.86 2.80 41.37
CA ARG A 325 -37.96 1.57 42.17
C ARG A 325 -36.73 0.66 42.11
N LEU A 326 -35.53 1.25 42.20
CA LEU A 326 -34.29 0.52 42.47
C LEU A 326 -33.43 1.13 43.59
N TRP A 327 -33.73 2.35 44.04
CA TRP A 327 -33.02 2.99 45.16
C TRP A 327 -33.13 2.33 46.55
N PRO A 328 -34.20 1.58 46.91
CA PRO A 328 -34.23 0.90 48.22
C PRO A 328 -33.25 -0.28 48.31
N VAL A 329 -32.95 -0.94 47.19
CA VAL A 329 -32.04 -2.11 47.14
C VAL A 329 -30.57 -1.66 47.17
N VAL A 330 -30.26 -0.57 46.48
CA VAL A 330 -28.93 0.07 46.52
C VAL A 330 -28.66 0.65 47.91
N GLY A 331 -29.68 1.25 48.56
CA GLY A 331 -29.59 1.71 49.94
C GLY A 331 -29.35 0.57 50.95
N ALA A 332 -30.05 -0.57 50.80
CA ALA A 332 -29.87 -1.73 51.67
C ALA A 332 -28.49 -2.40 51.53
N LEU A 333 -27.94 -2.42 50.31
CA LEU A 333 -26.58 -2.94 50.04
C LEU A 333 -25.49 -2.04 50.61
N LEU A 334 -25.65 -0.71 50.52
CA LEU A 334 -24.71 0.25 51.12
C LEU A 334 -24.74 0.22 52.65
N VAL A 335 -25.91 0.03 53.26
CA VAL A 335 -26.03 -0.15 54.72
C VAL A 335 -25.42 -1.48 55.18
N SER A 336 -25.57 -2.56 54.42
CA SER A 336 -24.91 -3.85 54.73
C SER A 336 -23.38 -3.78 54.62
N ALA A 337 -22.85 -3.02 53.64
CA ALA A 337 -21.41 -2.81 53.50
C ALA A 337 -20.81 -1.98 54.65
N LEU A 338 -21.56 -0.99 55.16
CA LEU A 338 -21.15 -0.18 56.32
C LEU A 338 -21.26 -0.95 57.65
N VAL A 339 -22.27 -1.79 57.82
CA VAL A 339 -22.41 -2.64 59.03
C VAL A 339 -21.36 -3.76 59.03
N GLY A 340 -21.00 -4.33 57.87
CA GLY A 340 -19.95 -5.34 57.75
C GLY A 340 -18.55 -4.82 58.08
N THR A 341 -18.25 -3.57 57.71
CA THR A 341 -16.96 -2.92 58.02
C THR A 341 -16.85 -2.49 59.48
N ALA A 342 -17.95 -2.08 60.11
CA ALA A 342 -17.99 -1.77 61.55
C ALA A 342 -17.85 -3.01 62.44
N ILE A 343 -18.46 -4.15 62.07
CA ILE A 343 -18.33 -5.42 62.82
C ILE A 343 -16.92 -6.00 62.66
N GLY A 344 -16.30 -5.87 61.47
CA GLY A 344 -14.92 -6.28 61.24
C GLY A 344 -13.90 -5.53 62.10
N TRP A 345 -14.08 -4.22 62.27
CA TRP A 345 -13.17 -3.39 63.08
C TRP A 345 -13.35 -3.60 64.60
N PHE A 346 -14.58 -3.90 65.05
CA PHE A 346 -14.89 -4.20 66.45
C PHE A 346 -14.45 -5.60 66.90
N LEU A 347 -14.37 -6.58 65.97
CA LEU A 347 -13.85 -7.92 66.27
C LEU A 347 -12.31 -7.98 66.20
N LEU A 348 -11.66 -7.10 65.44
CA LEU A 348 -10.19 -6.99 65.36
C LEU A 348 -9.57 -6.19 66.52
N THR A 349 -10.37 -5.53 67.37
CA THR A 349 -9.89 -4.73 68.52
C THR A 349 -9.98 -5.44 69.88
N ARG A 350 -10.32 -6.74 69.90
CA ARG A 350 -10.25 -7.60 71.10
C ARG A 350 -9.20 -8.69 70.98
N GLY A 351 -7.94 -8.29 70.98
CA GLY A 351 -6.80 -9.15 71.30
C GLY A 351 -5.90 -8.42 72.29
N ASN A 352 -5.91 -8.84 73.56
CA ASN A 352 -5.00 -8.32 74.59
C ASN A 352 -3.54 -8.47 74.13
N PRO A 353 -2.68 -7.45 74.30
CA PRO A 353 -1.24 -7.63 74.10
C PRO A 353 -0.65 -8.42 75.28
N PRO A 354 0.15 -9.47 75.07
CA PRO A 354 1.03 -9.96 76.11
C PRO A 354 2.22 -9.01 76.25
N SER A 355 2.47 -8.64 77.49
CA SER A 355 3.65 -7.90 77.95
C SER A 355 4.92 -8.74 77.74
N GLY A 356 6.00 -8.11 77.24
CA GLY A 356 7.33 -8.70 77.19
C GLY A 356 8.35 -7.71 76.65
N ALA A 357 9.21 -7.20 77.53
CA ALA A 357 10.36 -6.36 77.21
C ALA A 357 11.38 -7.11 76.31
N PRO A 358 12.29 -6.42 75.59
CA PRO A 358 13.30 -7.08 74.79
C PRO A 358 14.44 -7.55 75.70
N SER A 359 14.70 -8.85 75.72
CA SER A 359 15.92 -9.43 76.24
C SER A 359 16.74 -10.00 75.07
N THR A 360 17.93 -9.45 74.91
CA THR A 360 19.06 -10.00 74.15
C THR A 360 19.36 -11.44 74.60
N ASP A 361 19.47 -12.41 73.68
CA ASP A 361 20.69 -13.20 73.45
C ASP A 361 20.50 -14.31 72.40
N ARG A 362 21.59 -14.49 71.64
CA ARG A 362 22.12 -15.63 70.85
C ARG A 362 21.29 -16.88 70.47
N ASP A 363 21.44 -17.20 69.17
CA ASP A 363 21.67 -18.52 68.54
C ASP A 363 20.78 -19.72 68.91
N VAL A 364 19.87 -20.10 68.00
CA VAL A 364 19.66 -21.51 67.62
C VAL A 364 19.34 -21.62 66.12
N ILE A 365 20.15 -22.44 65.46
CA ILE A 365 20.07 -22.89 64.07
C ILE A 365 18.79 -23.69 63.81
N GLY A 366 18.18 -23.48 62.64
CA GLY A 366 17.37 -24.51 61.99
C GLY A 366 15.86 -24.34 62.04
N ARG A 367 15.34 -23.38 61.27
CA ARG A 367 14.07 -23.48 60.52
C ARG A 367 14.03 -22.32 59.53
N SER A 368 14.21 -22.63 58.25
CA SER A 368 13.92 -21.67 57.17
C SER A 368 12.49 -21.16 57.36
N PRO A 369 12.25 -19.84 57.43
CA PRO A 369 10.89 -19.34 57.50
C PRO A 369 10.19 -19.79 56.21
N SER A 370 9.00 -20.40 56.35
CA SER A 370 8.13 -20.71 55.21
C SER A 370 7.99 -19.45 54.37
N ALA A 371 8.64 -19.46 53.21
CA ALA A 371 8.65 -18.34 52.29
C ALA A 371 7.28 -18.27 51.63
N SER A 372 6.33 -17.62 52.31
CA SER A 372 5.09 -17.18 51.67
C SER A 372 5.45 -16.14 50.62
N LEU A 373 5.07 -16.40 49.37
CA LEU A 373 5.23 -15.48 48.25
C LEU A 373 4.73 -14.07 48.63
N PRO A 374 5.41 -13.00 48.18
CA PRO A 374 4.93 -11.63 48.38
C PRO A 374 3.48 -11.47 47.88
N PRO A 375 2.62 -10.70 48.57
CA PRO A 375 1.21 -10.53 48.17
C PRO A 375 1.04 -10.08 46.71
N ALA A 376 1.93 -9.20 46.22
CA ALA A 376 1.92 -8.74 44.84
C ALA A 376 2.20 -9.86 43.81
N GLU A 377 3.07 -10.84 44.13
CA GLU A 377 3.33 -11.98 43.25
C GLU A 377 2.13 -12.94 43.20
N VAL A 378 1.42 -13.08 44.33
CA VAL A 378 0.19 -13.88 44.40
C VAL A 378 -0.91 -13.23 43.56
N ASP A 379 -1.08 -11.91 43.65
CA ASP A 379 -2.05 -11.16 42.85
C ASP A 379 -1.76 -11.29 41.34
N GLN A 380 -0.49 -11.17 40.94
CA GLN A 380 -0.08 -11.37 39.55
C GLN A 380 -0.37 -12.79 39.03
N ARG A 381 -0.05 -13.83 39.82
CA ARG A 381 -0.38 -15.22 39.45
C ARG A 381 -1.88 -15.44 39.34
N GLN A 382 -2.69 -14.82 40.21
CA GLN A 382 -4.14 -14.88 40.12
C GLN A 382 -4.68 -14.16 38.87
N GLN A 383 -4.11 -13.01 38.50
CA GLN A 383 -4.44 -12.27 37.28
C GLN A 383 -4.10 -13.07 36.02
N LEU A 384 -2.94 -13.72 35.97
CA LEU A 384 -2.58 -14.62 34.86
C LEU A 384 -3.59 -15.76 34.71
N LEU A 385 -3.96 -16.41 35.81
CA LEU A 385 -4.92 -17.52 35.78
C LEU A 385 -6.33 -17.09 35.40
N SER A 386 -6.76 -15.88 35.80
CA SER A 386 -8.06 -15.33 35.40
C SER A 386 -8.09 -14.98 33.91
N ARG A 387 -6.99 -14.41 33.37
CA ARG A 387 -6.82 -14.15 31.93
C ARG A 387 -6.81 -15.44 31.11
N LEU A 388 -6.05 -16.46 31.51
CA LEU A 388 -6.04 -17.76 30.82
C LEU A 388 -7.45 -18.39 30.77
N ARG A 389 -8.21 -18.27 31.86
CA ARG A 389 -9.60 -18.73 31.91
C ARG A 389 -10.51 -17.92 30.97
N ALA A 390 -10.35 -16.60 30.91
CA ALA A 390 -11.09 -15.73 29.99
C ALA A 390 -10.77 -16.05 28.52
N LEU A 391 -9.51 -16.39 28.22
CA LEU A 391 -9.04 -16.78 26.88
C LEU A 391 -9.32 -18.26 26.55
N GLN A 392 -9.88 -19.04 27.49
CA GLN A 392 -10.16 -20.48 27.37
C GLN A 392 -8.93 -21.35 27.07
N VAL A 393 -7.74 -20.92 27.47
CA VAL A 393 -6.49 -21.65 27.22
C VAL A 393 -6.28 -22.72 28.30
N ASP A 394 -5.81 -23.91 27.92
CA ASP A 394 -5.46 -24.95 28.88
C ASP A 394 -4.33 -24.48 29.81
N ARG A 395 -4.65 -24.39 31.11
CA ARG A 395 -3.72 -23.92 32.14
C ARG A 395 -2.48 -24.80 32.22
N SER A 396 -2.65 -26.13 32.17
CA SER A 396 -1.56 -27.06 32.42
C SER A 396 -0.52 -27.00 31.30
N TRP A 397 -0.99 -26.95 30.07
CA TRP A 397 -0.14 -26.77 28.89
C TRP A 397 0.55 -25.41 28.89
N PHE A 398 -0.15 -24.32 29.23
CA PHE A 398 0.45 -22.99 29.23
C PHE A 398 1.58 -22.86 30.26
N LEU A 399 1.39 -23.40 31.46
CA LEU A 399 2.46 -23.40 32.47
C LEU A 399 3.67 -24.21 32.01
N GLN A 400 3.46 -25.38 31.40
CA GLN A 400 4.55 -26.17 30.80
C GLN A 400 5.29 -25.40 29.69
N LEU A 401 4.59 -24.58 28.91
CA LEU A 401 5.20 -23.73 27.87
C LEU A 401 6.14 -22.69 28.47
N VAL A 402 5.68 -21.98 29.50
CA VAL A 402 6.50 -20.97 30.19
C VAL A 402 7.71 -21.64 30.85
N ASP A 403 7.50 -22.77 31.54
CA ASP A 403 8.56 -23.56 32.17
C ASP A 403 9.61 -24.01 31.14
N ALA A 404 9.18 -24.58 30.02
CA ALA A 404 10.07 -25.01 28.93
C ALA A 404 10.85 -23.83 28.32
N SER A 405 10.24 -22.65 28.23
CA SER A 405 10.90 -21.43 27.72
C SER A 405 11.95 -20.89 28.68
N LEU A 406 11.70 -20.96 29.99
CA LEU A 406 12.66 -20.58 31.01
C LEU A 406 13.87 -21.52 30.97
N MET A 407 13.62 -22.84 30.83
CA MET A 407 14.69 -23.84 30.71
C MET A 407 15.53 -23.64 29.44
N ALA A 408 14.91 -23.32 28.31
CA ALA A 408 15.62 -23.05 27.06
C ALA A 408 16.52 -21.80 27.16
N ARG A 409 16.12 -20.79 27.94
CA ARG A 409 16.89 -19.55 28.15
C ARG A 409 18.03 -19.71 29.15
N PHE A 410 17.92 -20.65 30.10
CA PHE A 410 18.93 -20.91 31.13
C PHE A 410 19.35 -22.41 31.18
N PRO A 411 20.01 -22.94 30.14
CA PRO A 411 20.39 -24.35 30.07
C PRO A 411 21.41 -24.77 31.14
N GLU A 412 22.20 -23.82 31.66
CA GLU A 412 23.25 -24.07 32.65
C GLU A 412 22.75 -24.49 34.04
N ARG A 413 21.44 -24.39 34.29
CA ARG A 413 20.82 -24.74 35.59
C ARG A 413 20.26 -26.15 35.69
N GLY A 414 20.48 -27.01 34.68
CA GLY A 414 20.12 -28.43 34.76
C GLY A 414 18.63 -28.71 34.99
N GLY A 415 17.74 -27.77 34.63
CA GLY A 415 16.29 -27.96 34.69
C GLY A 415 15.61 -27.64 36.02
N ARG A 416 16.25 -26.89 36.93
CA ARG A 416 15.59 -26.41 38.16
C ARG A 416 14.60 -25.27 37.87
N LEU A 417 13.33 -25.49 38.24
CA LEU A 417 12.28 -24.47 38.22
C LEU A 417 12.39 -23.51 39.43
N PRO A 418 11.86 -22.28 39.34
CA PRO A 418 11.93 -21.32 40.43
C PRO A 418 11.19 -21.85 41.68
N SER A 419 11.86 -21.87 42.83
CA SER A 419 11.21 -22.16 44.12
C SER A 419 10.59 -20.90 44.72
N ASP A 420 9.83 -21.06 45.81
CA ASP A 420 9.25 -19.94 46.57
C ASP A 420 10.29 -19.26 47.50
N SER A 421 11.56 -19.70 47.47
CA SER A 421 12.64 -19.09 48.27
C SER A 421 12.96 -17.66 47.83
N LEU A 422 13.45 -16.83 48.75
CA LEU A 422 13.85 -15.45 48.43
C LEU A 422 15.01 -15.37 47.42
N GLU A 423 15.86 -16.40 47.36
CA GLU A 423 17.00 -16.49 46.43
C GLU A 423 16.56 -16.64 44.96
N ASP A 424 15.38 -17.22 44.73
CA ASP A 424 14.79 -17.41 43.40
C ASP A 424 13.88 -16.25 42.95
N ALA A 425 13.80 -15.16 43.72
CA ALA A 425 12.97 -14.00 43.36
C ALA A 425 13.28 -13.41 41.96
N PRO A 426 14.55 -13.26 41.53
CA PRO A 426 14.86 -12.81 40.17
C PRO A 426 14.36 -13.79 39.10
N LEU A 427 14.43 -15.10 39.36
CA LEU A 427 13.95 -16.13 38.44
C LEU A 427 12.43 -16.13 38.31
N ARG A 428 11.70 -15.89 39.41
CA ARG A 428 10.23 -15.72 39.37
C ARG A 428 9.82 -14.49 38.58
N SER A 429 10.58 -13.39 38.67
CA SER A 429 10.35 -12.20 37.83
C SER A 429 10.47 -12.54 36.35
N VAL A 430 11.56 -13.23 35.96
CA VAL A 430 11.76 -13.65 34.56
C VAL A 430 10.68 -14.65 34.10
N TRP A 431 10.25 -15.56 34.97
CA TRP A 431 9.15 -16.47 34.67
C TRP A 431 7.84 -15.70 34.41
N ASN A 432 7.53 -14.69 35.22
CA ASN A 432 6.34 -13.85 35.05
C ASN A 432 6.41 -13.02 33.76
N GLU A 433 7.56 -12.46 33.41
CA GLU A 433 7.79 -11.76 32.15
C GLU A 433 7.56 -12.68 30.95
N LEU A 434 8.13 -13.89 30.98
CA LEU A 434 7.93 -14.90 29.94
C LEU A 434 6.45 -15.31 29.83
N ALA A 435 5.75 -15.42 30.96
CA ALA A 435 4.32 -15.73 30.97
C ALA A 435 3.50 -14.64 30.26
N GLU A 436 3.74 -13.36 30.53
CA GLU A 436 3.05 -12.26 29.84
C GLU A 436 3.40 -12.21 28.34
N GLU A 437 4.67 -12.45 27.96
CA GLU A 437 5.05 -12.52 26.56
C GLU A 437 4.34 -13.65 25.80
N TRP A 438 4.28 -14.85 26.38
CA TRP A 438 3.57 -15.99 25.78
C TRP A 438 2.07 -15.77 25.75
N LEU A 439 1.50 -15.11 26.76
CA LEU A 439 0.09 -14.75 26.79
C LEU A 439 -0.25 -13.82 25.61
N ALA A 440 0.53 -12.76 25.39
CA ALA A 440 0.35 -11.83 24.28
C ALA A 440 0.44 -12.53 22.90
N ARG A 441 1.27 -13.57 22.75
CA ARG A 441 1.36 -14.37 21.53
C ARG A 441 0.14 -15.28 21.34
N VAL A 442 -0.35 -15.91 22.41
CA VAL A 442 -1.54 -16.77 22.37
C VAL A 442 -2.81 -15.96 22.10
N GLU A 443 -2.88 -14.71 22.58
CA GLU A 443 -3.99 -13.79 22.31
C GLU A 443 -4.19 -13.48 20.82
N GLN A 444 -3.12 -13.54 20.02
CA GLN A 444 -3.18 -13.33 18.56
C GLN A 444 -3.88 -14.47 17.81
N LEU A 445 -4.14 -15.61 18.46
CA LEU A 445 -4.83 -16.74 17.84
C LEU A 445 -6.36 -16.56 17.88
N PRO A 446 -7.09 -17.07 16.89
CA PRO A 446 -8.55 -17.15 16.94
C PRO A 446 -9.05 -17.91 18.18
N PRO A 447 -10.21 -17.54 18.75
CA PRO A 447 -10.77 -18.20 19.94
C PRO A 447 -10.92 -19.73 19.79
N ALA A 448 -11.28 -20.20 18.59
CA ALA A 448 -11.46 -21.63 18.29
C ALA A 448 -10.16 -22.44 18.36
N LEU A 449 -9.00 -21.82 18.06
CA LEU A 449 -7.71 -22.47 18.19
C LEU A 449 -7.18 -22.38 19.63
N ARG A 450 -7.42 -21.25 20.32
CA ARG A 450 -7.02 -21.06 21.71
C ARG A 450 -7.58 -22.14 22.65
N SER A 451 -8.86 -22.46 22.51
CA SER A 451 -9.55 -23.47 23.34
C SER A 451 -9.05 -24.90 23.13
N ARG A 452 -8.33 -25.15 22.04
CA ARG A 452 -7.78 -26.46 21.68
C ARG A 452 -6.30 -26.60 22.00
N LEU A 453 -5.60 -25.52 22.37
CA LEU A 453 -4.18 -25.57 22.74
C LEU A 453 -3.98 -26.52 23.93
N GLY A 454 -3.03 -27.46 23.78
CA GLY A 454 -2.82 -28.57 24.71
C GLY A 454 -3.51 -29.87 24.31
N GLN A 455 -4.46 -29.82 23.38
CA GLN A 455 -5.21 -30.97 22.86
C GLN A 455 -5.00 -31.20 21.35
N LEU A 456 -4.28 -30.31 20.65
CA LEU A 456 -4.02 -30.45 19.22
C LEU A 456 -3.14 -31.66 18.96
N LYS A 457 -3.50 -32.45 17.96
CA LYS A 457 -2.72 -33.63 17.56
C LYS A 457 -1.98 -33.36 16.25
N PRO A 458 -0.82 -33.99 16.01
CA PRO A 458 -0.15 -33.91 14.71
C PRO A 458 -1.05 -34.31 13.53
N ALA A 459 -2.04 -35.17 13.77
CA ALA A 459 -3.02 -35.60 12.77
C ALA A 459 -3.93 -34.46 12.26
N ASP A 460 -4.18 -33.42 13.06
CA ASP A 460 -5.08 -32.31 12.71
C ASP A 460 -4.52 -31.53 11.51
N TRP A 461 -3.24 -31.17 11.58
CA TRP A 461 -2.54 -30.50 10.47
C TRP A 461 -2.35 -31.44 9.27
N GLN A 462 -2.04 -32.72 9.50
CA GLN A 462 -1.85 -33.69 8.41
C GLN A 462 -3.11 -33.84 7.55
N ARG A 463 -4.30 -33.78 8.17
CA ARG A 463 -5.58 -33.84 7.45
C ARG A 463 -5.76 -32.64 6.52
N GLN A 464 -5.49 -31.42 7.00
CA GLN A 464 -5.55 -30.21 6.18
C GLN A 464 -4.50 -30.22 5.07
N ARG A 465 -3.28 -30.67 5.37
CA ARG A 465 -2.23 -30.85 4.36
C ARG A 465 -2.66 -31.81 3.26
N GLN A 466 -3.19 -32.99 3.62
CA GLN A 466 -3.68 -33.96 2.66
C GLN A 466 -4.82 -33.41 1.80
N ALA A 467 -5.70 -32.59 2.37
CA ALA A 467 -6.76 -31.93 1.62
C ALA A 467 -6.18 -30.99 0.53
N LEU A 468 -5.20 -30.15 0.85
CA LEU A 468 -4.56 -29.26 -0.13
C LEU A 468 -3.75 -30.04 -1.18
N VAL A 469 -3.04 -31.09 -0.76
CA VAL A 469 -2.29 -31.95 -1.69
C VAL A 469 -3.24 -32.67 -2.66
N SER A 470 -4.41 -33.12 -2.19
CA SER A 470 -5.43 -33.72 -3.06
C SER A 470 -6.01 -32.74 -4.08
N GLN A 471 -5.88 -31.43 -3.83
CA GLN A 471 -6.29 -30.35 -4.74
C GLN A 471 -5.15 -29.91 -5.70
N GLY A 472 -4.00 -30.60 -5.68
CA GLY A 472 -2.89 -30.37 -6.60
C GLY A 472 -1.79 -29.44 -6.08
N VAL A 473 -1.81 -29.05 -4.81
CA VAL A 473 -0.77 -28.23 -4.18
C VAL A 473 0.45 -29.07 -3.83
N ASN A 474 1.66 -28.57 -4.09
CA ASN A 474 2.89 -29.30 -3.79
C ASN A 474 3.18 -29.25 -2.27
N ASN A 475 3.64 -30.37 -1.70
CA ASN A 475 3.91 -30.48 -0.27
C ASN A 475 4.93 -29.43 0.24
N LYS A 476 5.95 -29.10 -0.56
CA LYS A 476 6.96 -28.09 -0.20
C LYS A 476 6.34 -26.69 -0.04
N VAL A 477 5.37 -26.35 -0.89
CA VAL A 477 4.68 -25.05 -0.84
C VAL A 477 3.84 -24.93 0.43
N VAL A 478 3.15 -26.01 0.82
CA VAL A 478 2.40 -26.05 2.08
C VAL A 478 3.33 -25.88 3.28
N GLU A 479 4.49 -26.56 3.28
CA GLU A 479 5.47 -26.46 4.37
C GLU A 479 6.08 -25.07 4.49
N GLN A 480 6.29 -24.35 3.38
CA GLN A 480 6.74 -22.96 3.38
C GLN A 480 5.70 -22.01 3.98
N LEU A 481 4.43 -22.18 3.59
CA LEU A 481 3.32 -21.37 4.10
C LEU A 481 3.19 -21.51 5.64
N VAL A 482 3.26 -22.76 6.12
CA VAL A 482 3.23 -23.05 7.56
C VAL A 482 4.46 -22.51 8.27
N SER A 483 5.65 -22.65 7.69
CA SER A 483 6.90 -22.17 8.30
C SER A 483 6.89 -20.66 8.50
N ALA A 484 6.43 -19.89 7.49
CA ALA A 484 6.30 -18.44 7.60
C ALA A 484 5.33 -18.02 8.72
N SER A 485 4.18 -18.68 8.83
CA SER A 485 3.21 -18.41 9.90
C SER A 485 3.72 -18.82 11.29
N ALA A 486 4.39 -19.97 11.38
CA ALA A 486 4.95 -20.46 12.63
C ALA A 486 6.05 -19.54 13.17
N GLN A 487 6.86 -18.93 12.30
CA GLN A 487 7.93 -18.03 12.70
C GLN A 487 7.44 -16.73 13.34
N ALA A 488 6.22 -16.28 12.99
CA ALA A 488 5.58 -15.14 13.65
C ALA A 488 5.21 -15.43 15.12
N LEU A 489 4.80 -16.67 15.43
CA LEU A 489 4.44 -17.09 16.80
C LEU A 489 5.62 -17.66 17.59
N LEU A 490 6.62 -18.24 16.92
CA LEU A 490 7.77 -18.93 17.50
C LEU A 490 9.09 -18.38 16.90
N PRO A 491 9.52 -17.17 17.29
CA PRO A 491 10.81 -16.62 16.83
C PRO A 491 11.98 -17.48 17.32
N GLY A 492 12.97 -17.73 16.45
CA GLY A 492 14.19 -18.48 16.78
C GLY A 492 14.15 -19.99 16.50
N VAL A 493 13.01 -20.55 16.05
CA VAL A 493 12.97 -21.91 15.52
C VAL A 493 13.37 -21.89 14.04
N PRO A 494 14.38 -22.68 13.61
CA PRO A 494 14.78 -22.73 12.21
C PRO A 494 13.65 -23.27 11.32
N ALA A 495 13.49 -22.67 10.13
CA ALA A 495 12.45 -23.02 9.17
C ALA A 495 12.51 -24.52 8.81
N GLY A 496 11.35 -25.18 8.77
CA GLY A 496 11.22 -26.60 8.46
C GLY A 496 11.46 -27.57 9.63
N VAL A 497 11.95 -27.11 10.79
CA VAL A 497 12.14 -27.98 11.97
C VAL A 497 10.93 -27.87 12.90
N LYS A 498 10.31 -29.03 13.20
CA LYS A 498 9.18 -29.08 14.14
C LYS A 498 9.71 -29.02 15.58
N PRO A 499 9.28 -28.05 16.39
CA PRO A 499 9.76 -27.94 17.75
C PRO A 499 9.22 -29.09 18.63
N PRO A 500 9.90 -29.39 19.76
CA PRO A 500 9.39 -30.34 20.73
C PRO A 500 8.12 -29.80 21.42
N ASP A 501 7.37 -30.70 22.04
CA ASP A 501 6.31 -30.30 22.97
C ASP A 501 6.95 -29.55 24.16
N PRO A 502 6.34 -28.45 24.66
CA PRO A 502 4.99 -27.94 24.39
C PRO A 502 4.86 -26.93 23.23
N PHE A 503 5.97 -26.42 22.67
CA PHE A 503 5.98 -25.44 21.57
C PHE A 503 5.33 -25.97 20.28
N ARG A 504 5.35 -27.29 20.09
CA ARG A 504 4.67 -27.97 18.97
C ARG A 504 3.19 -27.63 18.86
N GLN A 505 2.49 -27.41 19.99
CA GLN A 505 1.08 -27.04 19.97
C GLN A 505 0.86 -25.68 19.28
N LEU A 506 1.74 -24.71 19.52
CA LEU A 506 1.71 -23.40 18.85
C LEU A 506 2.07 -23.54 17.37
N TRP A 507 3.03 -24.40 17.03
CA TRP A 507 3.36 -24.69 15.63
C TRP A 507 2.16 -25.29 14.89
N ILE A 508 1.46 -26.27 15.48
CA ILE A 508 0.25 -26.86 14.89
C ILE A 508 -0.86 -25.81 14.78
N ALA A 509 -1.05 -24.96 15.79
CA ALA A 509 -2.04 -23.88 15.73
C ALA A 509 -1.73 -22.87 14.60
N ALA A 510 -0.45 -22.49 14.43
CA ALA A 510 -0.01 -21.65 13.32
C ALA A 510 -0.30 -22.31 11.96
N ALA A 511 0.00 -23.61 11.85
CA ALA A 511 -0.31 -24.40 10.66
C ALA A 511 -1.80 -24.37 10.36
N LEU A 512 -2.65 -24.69 11.34
CA LEU A 512 -4.10 -24.70 11.15
C LEU A 512 -4.64 -23.33 10.73
N ARG A 513 -4.20 -22.25 11.41
CA ARG A 513 -4.60 -20.87 11.09
C ARG A 513 -4.20 -20.48 9.66
N SER A 514 -2.97 -20.76 9.29
CA SER A 514 -2.45 -20.34 7.97
C SER A 514 -3.09 -21.10 6.81
N LEU A 515 -3.57 -22.32 7.06
CA LEU A 515 -4.21 -23.17 6.04
C LEU A 515 -5.73 -23.01 5.96
N GLU A 516 -6.37 -22.47 7.00
CA GLU A 516 -7.83 -22.30 7.08
C GLU A 516 -8.37 -21.38 5.97
N ASP A 517 -7.66 -20.28 5.68
CA ASP A 517 -8.09 -19.24 4.73
C ASP A 517 -7.43 -19.35 3.33
N VAL A 518 -6.66 -20.41 3.07
CA VAL A 518 -6.00 -20.60 1.76
C VAL A 518 -7.04 -20.91 0.71
N GLN A 519 -7.28 -19.97 -0.19
CA GLN A 519 -8.06 -20.22 -1.39
C GLN A 519 -7.14 -20.58 -2.55
N ILE A 520 -7.51 -21.66 -3.24
CA ILE A 520 -6.79 -22.17 -4.41
C ILE A 520 -7.56 -21.72 -5.65
N GLU A 521 -6.89 -20.96 -6.52
CA GLU A 521 -7.42 -20.57 -7.83
C GLU A 521 -6.65 -21.29 -8.93
N GLN A 522 -7.37 -21.88 -9.88
CA GLN A 522 -6.75 -22.56 -11.02
C GLN A 522 -6.86 -21.71 -12.29
N VAL A 523 -5.73 -21.56 -12.99
CA VAL A 523 -5.66 -20.84 -14.26
C VAL A 523 -4.93 -21.68 -15.30
N LYS A 524 -5.38 -21.65 -16.55
CA LYS A 524 -4.68 -22.29 -17.68
C LYS A 524 -4.02 -21.23 -18.54
N ALA A 525 -2.71 -21.30 -18.73
CA ALA A 525 -1.98 -20.41 -19.62
C ALA A 525 -2.26 -20.76 -21.09
N ARG A 526 -2.55 -19.74 -21.91
CA ARG A 526 -2.79 -19.92 -23.36
C ARG A 526 -1.54 -19.60 -24.16
N ALA A 527 -1.40 -20.24 -25.32
CA ALA A 527 -0.30 -19.96 -26.24
C ALA A 527 -0.45 -18.55 -26.84
N GLN A 528 0.58 -17.72 -26.74
CA GLN A 528 0.65 -16.38 -27.37
C GLN A 528 -0.49 -15.40 -27.02
N ALA A 529 -1.31 -15.71 -26.01
CA ALA A 529 -2.41 -14.87 -25.56
C ALA A 529 -2.43 -14.80 -24.02
N PRO A 530 -2.50 -13.59 -23.42
CA PRO A 530 -2.52 -13.45 -21.98
C PRO A 530 -3.87 -13.89 -21.40
N THR A 531 -3.83 -14.73 -20.37
CA THR A 531 -4.98 -15.08 -19.53
C THR A 531 -4.87 -14.32 -18.22
N VAL A 532 -5.89 -13.52 -17.89
CA VAL A 532 -5.89 -12.64 -16.71
C VAL A 532 -6.83 -13.19 -15.64
N LEU A 533 -6.37 -13.17 -14.39
CA LEU A 533 -7.09 -13.54 -13.18
C LEU A 533 -7.03 -12.35 -12.22
N SER A 534 -8.17 -11.92 -11.69
CA SER A 534 -8.23 -10.88 -10.66
C SER A 534 -8.92 -11.43 -9.42
N SER A 535 -8.26 -11.33 -8.27
CA SER A 535 -8.73 -11.86 -6.99
C SER A 535 -8.42 -10.89 -5.85
N ARG A 536 -9.27 -10.87 -4.82
CA ARG A 536 -9.02 -10.07 -3.60
C ARG A 536 -8.34 -10.93 -2.54
N VAL A 537 -7.28 -10.40 -1.95
CA VAL A 537 -6.55 -11.01 -0.83
C VAL A 537 -6.84 -10.22 0.44
N SER A 538 -7.44 -10.85 1.45
CA SER A 538 -7.73 -10.23 2.75
C SER A 538 -6.44 -9.79 3.47
N ALA A 539 -6.56 -8.85 4.40
CA ALA A 539 -5.46 -8.45 5.28
C ALA A 539 -4.93 -9.67 6.07
N GLY A 540 -3.62 -9.91 6.06
CA GLY A 540 -3.02 -11.10 6.69
C GLY A 540 -3.39 -12.44 6.06
N GLY A 541 -4.07 -12.44 4.91
CA GLY A 541 -4.50 -13.65 4.20
C GLY A 541 -3.50 -14.14 3.15
N ALA A 542 -3.70 -15.38 2.69
CA ALA A 542 -2.92 -15.99 1.63
C ALA A 542 -3.81 -16.48 0.47
N ARG A 543 -3.29 -16.39 -0.75
CA ARG A 543 -3.87 -16.97 -1.97
C ARG A 543 -2.84 -17.85 -2.65
N LEU A 544 -3.29 -19.00 -3.14
CA LEU A 544 -2.47 -19.88 -3.94
C LEU A 544 -3.07 -20.01 -5.34
N ILE A 545 -2.29 -19.67 -6.36
CA ILE A 545 -2.73 -19.75 -7.76
C ILE A 545 -1.96 -20.88 -8.43
N SER A 546 -2.67 -21.88 -8.92
CA SER A 546 -2.11 -23.01 -9.66
C SER A 546 -2.30 -22.79 -11.17
N ILE A 547 -1.19 -22.69 -11.89
CA ILE A 547 -1.14 -22.34 -13.31
C ILE A 547 -0.73 -23.55 -14.14
N SER A 548 -1.63 -24.04 -14.98
CA SER A 548 -1.33 -25.12 -15.93
C SER A 548 -0.68 -24.55 -17.19
N VAL A 549 0.50 -25.07 -17.54
CA VAL A 549 1.30 -24.63 -18.68
C VAL A 549 1.27 -25.70 -19.79
N PRO A 550 0.99 -25.34 -21.06
CA PRO A 550 1.09 -26.26 -22.19
C PRO A 550 2.50 -26.84 -22.33
N ALA A 551 2.61 -28.13 -22.69
CA ALA A 551 3.89 -28.83 -22.82
C ALA A 551 4.85 -28.13 -23.80
N GLY A 552 6.14 -28.09 -23.45
CA GLY A 552 7.20 -27.55 -24.31
C GLY A 552 7.23 -26.02 -24.42
N ARG A 553 6.51 -25.29 -23.56
CA ARG A 553 6.45 -23.82 -23.60
C ARG A 553 6.97 -23.19 -22.30
N ARG A 554 7.52 -21.99 -22.44
CA ARG A 554 7.95 -21.16 -21.29
C ARG A 554 6.77 -20.35 -20.78
N LEU A 555 6.72 -20.07 -19.49
CA LEU A 555 5.63 -19.33 -18.88
C LEU A 555 6.07 -17.89 -18.59
N VAL A 556 5.34 -16.90 -19.11
CA VAL A 556 5.50 -15.50 -18.71
C VAL A 556 4.36 -15.11 -17.80
N LEU A 557 4.71 -14.65 -16.60
CA LEU A 557 3.80 -14.21 -15.55
C LEU A 557 3.96 -12.71 -15.35
N GLY A 558 2.88 -11.95 -15.49
CA GLY A 558 2.82 -10.57 -15.04
C GLY A 558 1.90 -10.50 -13.82
N ILE A 559 2.40 -10.08 -12.66
CA ILE A 559 1.60 -10.09 -11.44
C ILE A 559 1.56 -8.69 -10.83
N ASN A 560 0.37 -8.19 -10.50
CA ASN A 560 0.13 -6.85 -9.98
C ASN A 560 -0.65 -6.94 -8.68
N GLY A 561 -0.19 -6.23 -7.65
CA GLY A 561 -0.79 -6.22 -6.32
C GLY A 561 -0.30 -5.04 -5.50
N THR A 562 -0.85 -4.88 -4.29
CA THR A 562 -0.43 -3.81 -3.37
C THR A 562 1.03 -4.01 -2.95
N PRO A 563 1.78 -2.95 -2.55
CA PRO A 563 3.18 -3.07 -2.15
C PRO A 563 3.43 -3.97 -0.93
N LEU A 564 2.38 -4.25 -0.16
CA LEU A 564 2.41 -5.11 1.02
C LEU A 564 2.11 -6.57 0.68
N MET A 565 1.84 -6.90 -0.59
CA MET A 565 1.73 -8.28 -1.05
C MET A 565 3.10 -8.84 -1.40
N GLN A 566 3.45 -9.95 -0.75
CA GLN A 566 4.64 -10.74 -1.04
C GLN A 566 4.25 -11.94 -1.89
N MET A 567 5.07 -12.25 -2.89
CA MET A 567 4.75 -13.28 -3.88
C MET A 567 5.94 -14.20 -4.06
N THR A 568 5.69 -15.51 -4.12
CA THR A 568 6.72 -16.52 -4.38
C THR A 568 6.21 -17.48 -5.45
N VAL A 569 7.04 -17.78 -6.45
CA VAL A 569 6.66 -18.66 -7.56
C VAL A 569 7.41 -19.97 -7.43
N TYR A 570 6.67 -21.07 -7.50
CA TYR A 570 7.18 -22.43 -7.37
C TYR A 570 6.99 -23.20 -8.68
N ALA A 571 8.03 -23.93 -9.07
CA ALA A 571 7.97 -24.90 -10.16
C ALA A 571 7.12 -26.13 -9.79
N ALA A 572 6.83 -26.99 -10.77
CA ALA A 572 6.00 -28.18 -10.57
C ALA A 572 6.58 -29.17 -9.55
N ASP A 573 7.91 -29.23 -9.43
CA ASP A 573 8.65 -30.02 -8.44
C ASP A 573 8.61 -29.41 -7.02
N GLY A 574 8.11 -28.18 -6.89
CA GLY A 574 8.00 -27.42 -5.65
C GLY A 574 9.25 -26.63 -5.27
N GLU A 575 10.25 -26.55 -6.15
CA GLU A 575 11.40 -25.64 -5.98
C GLU A 575 10.99 -24.19 -6.25
N VAL A 576 11.69 -23.25 -5.60
CA VAL A 576 11.46 -21.82 -5.78
C VAL A 576 11.99 -21.43 -7.17
N ALA A 577 11.08 -21.08 -8.07
CA ALA A 577 11.39 -20.65 -9.42
C ALA A 577 11.56 -19.12 -9.52
N ALA A 578 10.98 -18.37 -8.58
CA ALA A 578 11.28 -16.96 -8.35
C ALA A 578 11.15 -16.60 -6.87
N ASP A 579 12.13 -15.86 -6.36
CA ASP A 579 12.25 -15.49 -4.95
C ASP A 579 11.08 -14.63 -4.46
N ARG A 580 10.92 -14.61 -3.13
CA ARG A 580 9.89 -13.82 -2.44
C ARG A 580 10.11 -12.33 -2.66
N GLY A 581 9.11 -11.65 -3.23
CA GLY A 581 9.12 -10.19 -3.40
C GLY A 581 7.85 -9.63 -4.05
N PRO A 582 7.77 -8.31 -4.28
CA PRO A 582 6.66 -7.67 -4.99
C PRO A 582 6.80 -7.92 -6.50
N LEU A 583 6.51 -9.15 -6.94
CA LEU A 583 6.78 -9.55 -8.32
C LEU A 583 5.89 -8.79 -9.31
N ARG A 584 6.47 -8.43 -10.46
CA ARG A 584 5.81 -7.66 -11.54
C ARG A 584 5.83 -8.37 -12.89
N VAL A 585 6.98 -8.89 -13.33
CA VAL A 585 7.05 -9.81 -14.49
C VAL A 585 8.12 -10.88 -14.25
N VAL A 586 7.77 -12.16 -14.39
CA VAL A 586 8.68 -13.32 -14.29
C VAL A 586 8.54 -14.17 -15.55
N THR A 587 9.66 -14.56 -16.14
CA THR A 587 9.68 -15.55 -17.22
C THR A 587 10.31 -16.83 -16.70
N LEU A 588 9.52 -17.90 -16.62
CA LEU A 588 9.97 -19.22 -16.21
C LEU A 588 10.30 -20.06 -17.44
N PRO A 589 11.43 -20.80 -17.43
CA PRO A 589 11.83 -21.63 -18.54
C PRO A 589 10.99 -22.92 -18.59
N VAL A 590 11.17 -23.74 -19.63
CA VAL A 590 10.34 -24.94 -19.87
C VAL A 590 10.52 -25.98 -18.75
N GLU A 591 11.68 -26.01 -18.11
CA GLU A 591 12.00 -26.95 -17.03
C GLU A 591 11.18 -26.71 -15.76
N ALA A 592 10.56 -25.53 -15.60
CA ALA A 592 9.68 -25.23 -14.46
C ALA A 592 8.43 -26.13 -14.41
N GLY A 593 8.07 -26.79 -15.52
CA GLY A 593 7.02 -27.80 -15.58
C GLY A 593 5.60 -27.24 -15.42
N SER A 594 4.64 -28.13 -15.16
CA SER A 594 3.23 -27.80 -14.91
C SER A 594 2.63 -28.74 -13.87
N PRO A 595 1.85 -28.25 -12.88
CA PRO A 595 1.44 -26.86 -12.70
C PRO A 595 2.47 -26.02 -11.93
N VAL A 596 2.62 -24.76 -12.33
CA VAL A 596 3.38 -23.73 -11.59
C VAL A 596 2.49 -23.16 -10.49
N GLN A 597 3.01 -22.98 -9.28
CA GLN A 597 2.24 -22.50 -8.13
C GLN A 597 2.73 -21.12 -7.69
N VAL A 598 1.83 -20.15 -7.63
CA VAL A 598 2.12 -18.79 -7.16
C VAL A 598 1.48 -18.60 -5.80
N LEU A 599 2.29 -18.43 -4.76
CA LEU A 599 1.85 -18.08 -3.42
C LEU A 599 1.85 -16.56 -3.27
N VAL A 600 0.73 -15.98 -2.86
CA VAL A 600 0.57 -14.56 -2.58
C VAL A 600 0.12 -14.38 -1.14
N THR A 601 0.90 -13.66 -0.34
CA THR A 601 0.54 -13.27 1.04
C THR A 601 0.37 -11.76 1.12
N ASN A 602 -0.68 -11.29 1.78
CA ASN A 602 -0.91 -9.87 2.00
C ASN A 602 -0.51 -9.49 3.44
N ASP A 603 0.65 -8.89 3.59
CA ASP A 603 1.18 -8.46 4.89
C ASP A 603 0.59 -7.08 5.30
N GLY A 604 -0.37 -6.55 4.54
CA GLY A 604 -1.05 -5.28 4.82
C GLY A 604 -2.24 -5.39 5.76
N VAL A 605 -2.69 -4.23 6.26
CA VAL A 605 -3.80 -4.08 7.22
C VAL A 605 -5.19 -4.01 6.57
N SER A 606 -5.27 -4.04 5.23
CA SER A 606 -6.53 -4.04 4.48
C SER A 606 -6.50 -5.03 3.33
N SER A 607 -7.68 -5.42 2.84
CA SER A 607 -7.77 -6.28 1.66
C SER A 607 -7.25 -5.56 0.42
N GLY A 608 -6.43 -6.22 -0.39
CA GLY A 608 -5.93 -5.67 -1.65
C GLY A 608 -6.39 -6.49 -2.86
N LEU A 609 -6.39 -5.86 -4.05
CA LEU A 609 -6.66 -6.53 -5.31
C LEU A 609 -5.37 -7.06 -5.92
N LEU A 610 -5.37 -8.35 -6.24
CA LEU A 610 -4.35 -9.06 -7.00
C LEU A 610 -4.83 -9.24 -8.44
N THR A 611 -4.01 -8.87 -9.42
CA THR A 611 -4.22 -9.17 -10.84
C THR A 611 -3.03 -9.95 -11.37
N LEU A 612 -3.26 -11.19 -11.78
CA LEU A 612 -2.26 -12.07 -12.39
C LEU A 612 -2.57 -12.24 -13.88
N SER A 613 -1.58 -12.04 -14.73
CA SER A 613 -1.62 -12.34 -16.15
C SER A 613 -0.61 -13.44 -16.47
N CYS A 614 -1.00 -14.43 -17.26
CA CYS A 614 -0.11 -15.53 -17.65
C CYS A 614 -0.22 -15.81 -19.16
N ARG A 615 0.91 -16.05 -19.82
CA ARG A 615 0.97 -16.51 -21.22
C ARG A 615 2.03 -17.60 -21.38
N ALA A 616 1.80 -18.53 -22.29
CA ALA A 616 2.75 -19.56 -22.66
C ALA A 616 3.41 -19.22 -24.00
N ASP A 617 4.72 -18.95 -23.97
CA ASP A 617 5.50 -18.56 -25.14
C ASP A 617 6.34 -19.74 -25.65
N ALA A 618 6.76 -19.68 -26.92
CA ALA A 618 7.74 -20.63 -27.45
C ALA A 618 9.07 -20.51 -26.66
N PRO A 619 9.85 -21.61 -26.54
CA PRO A 619 11.19 -21.54 -25.96
C PRO A 619 12.04 -20.52 -26.71
N ALA A 620 12.97 -19.86 -26.00
CA ALA A 620 13.86 -18.88 -26.62
C ALA A 620 14.62 -19.53 -27.80
N PRO A 621 14.80 -18.82 -28.93
CA PRO A 621 15.67 -19.31 -29.99
C PRO A 621 17.07 -19.56 -29.42
N LYS A 622 17.71 -20.67 -29.83
CA LYS A 622 19.09 -20.96 -29.41
C LYS A 622 19.96 -19.72 -29.70
N PRO A 623 20.82 -19.28 -28.75
CA PRO A 623 21.78 -18.23 -29.06
C PRO A 623 22.56 -18.65 -30.30
N LEU A 624 22.67 -17.73 -31.26
CA LEU A 624 23.55 -17.92 -32.42
C LEU A 624 24.95 -18.21 -31.86
N PRO A 625 25.69 -19.19 -32.44
CA PRO A 625 27.04 -19.47 -32.01
C PRO A 625 27.86 -18.18 -32.04
N GLU A 626 28.71 -17.98 -31.02
CA GLU A 626 29.63 -16.84 -30.98
C GLU A 626 30.36 -16.74 -32.32
N VAL A 627 30.23 -15.58 -32.96
CA VAL A 627 30.98 -15.28 -34.17
C VAL A 627 32.44 -15.15 -33.74
N ASP A 628 33.26 -16.11 -34.15
CA ASP A 628 34.70 -16.03 -33.98
C ASP A 628 35.22 -14.79 -34.71
N LEU A 629 35.69 -13.80 -33.95
CA LEU A 629 36.22 -12.54 -34.47
C LEU A 629 37.60 -12.70 -35.11
N ASN A 630 38.21 -13.89 -35.04
CA ASN A 630 39.47 -14.21 -35.68
C ASN A 630 39.32 -15.45 -36.56
N PRO A 631 38.90 -15.31 -37.83
CA PRO A 631 38.86 -16.44 -38.73
C PRO A 631 40.27 -17.02 -38.88
N ILE A 632 40.41 -18.32 -38.63
CA ILE A 632 41.59 -19.09 -39.05
C ILE A 632 41.66 -18.95 -40.58
N PRO A 633 42.80 -18.52 -41.16
CA PRO A 633 42.91 -18.41 -42.61
C PRO A 633 42.75 -19.79 -43.24
N ASP A 634 41.82 -19.90 -44.18
CA ASP A 634 41.66 -21.06 -45.04
C ASP A 634 42.94 -21.23 -45.88
N PRO A 635 43.67 -22.37 -45.77
CA PRO A 635 44.92 -22.58 -46.47
C PRO A 635 44.77 -22.71 -48.00
N ALA A 636 43.56 -22.62 -48.56
CA ALA A 636 43.30 -22.85 -49.98
C ALA A 636 43.31 -21.60 -50.89
N THR A 637 43.22 -20.36 -50.37
CA THR A 637 42.97 -19.19 -51.27
C THR A 637 43.82 -17.94 -51.07
N GLY A 638 44.61 -17.81 -49.99
CA GLY A 638 45.73 -16.84 -49.92
C GLY A 638 45.43 -15.38 -50.33
N ALA A 639 44.22 -14.86 -50.11
CA ALA A 639 43.84 -13.51 -50.51
C ALA A 639 43.69 -12.59 -49.28
N GLU A 640 44.52 -11.56 -49.20
CA GLU A 640 44.32 -10.39 -48.34
C GLU A 640 43.64 -9.27 -49.14
N GLY A 641 42.50 -8.75 -48.65
CA GLY A 641 41.85 -7.58 -49.22
C GLY A 641 40.66 -7.10 -48.38
N PRO A 642 40.44 -5.77 -48.25
CA PRO A 642 39.39 -5.22 -47.39
C PRO A 642 38.00 -5.47 -47.98
N VAL A 643 37.05 -5.83 -47.10
CA VAL A 643 35.65 -6.11 -47.44
C VAL A 643 34.99 -4.85 -48.01
N GLU A 644 34.66 -4.89 -49.31
CA GLU A 644 33.80 -3.93 -49.98
C GLU A 644 32.41 -3.93 -49.34
N ALA A 645 31.93 -2.75 -48.94
CA ALA A 645 30.61 -2.57 -48.36
C ALA A 645 29.52 -2.91 -49.38
N LEU A 646 28.65 -3.86 -49.03
CA LEU A 646 27.40 -4.13 -49.74
C LEU A 646 26.50 -2.88 -49.68
N PRO A 647 25.83 -2.50 -50.79
CA PRO A 647 24.91 -1.36 -50.78
C PRO A 647 23.64 -1.68 -49.97
N GLU A 648 23.20 -0.71 -49.17
CA GLU A 648 21.97 -0.80 -48.36
C GLU A 648 20.72 -1.03 -49.23
N PRO A 649 19.73 -1.82 -48.75
CA PRO A 649 18.47 -1.98 -49.45
C PRO A 649 17.64 -0.68 -49.40
N PRO A 650 16.86 -0.38 -50.46
CA PRO A 650 16.10 0.87 -50.52
C PRO A 650 14.95 0.87 -49.49
N GLY A 651 14.82 1.99 -48.77
CA GLY A 651 13.76 2.22 -47.78
C GLY A 651 12.34 2.31 -48.40
N PRO A 652 11.28 2.23 -47.56
CA PRO A 652 9.90 2.17 -48.04
C PRO A 652 9.44 3.49 -48.67
N ARG A 653 8.76 3.40 -49.81
CA ARG A 653 8.15 4.55 -50.50
C ARG A 653 6.95 5.11 -49.70
N PRO A 654 6.76 6.43 -49.64
CA PRO A 654 5.55 7.04 -49.10
C PRO A 654 4.35 6.79 -50.02
N ALA A 655 3.18 6.58 -49.42
CA ALA A 655 1.93 6.38 -50.14
C ALA A 655 1.49 7.66 -50.87
N GLY A 656 1.25 7.57 -52.19
CA GLY A 656 0.56 8.61 -52.96
C GLY A 656 1.32 9.22 -54.15
N ALA A 657 2.08 8.44 -54.93
CA ALA A 657 2.59 8.89 -56.23
C ALA A 657 1.97 8.05 -57.36
N GLU A 658 1.33 8.71 -58.32
CA GLU A 658 0.73 8.14 -59.53
C GLU A 658 1.82 7.66 -60.50
N ASP A 659 1.60 6.50 -61.13
CA ASP A 659 2.48 5.94 -62.16
C ASP A 659 2.35 6.73 -63.48
N PRO A 660 3.46 7.01 -64.20
CA PRO A 660 3.38 7.56 -65.55
C PRO A 660 3.01 6.47 -66.58
N PRO A 661 2.42 6.85 -67.73
CA PRO A 661 1.86 5.89 -68.68
C PRO A 661 2.97 5.15 -69.44
N GLY A 662 2.90 3.81 -69.40
CA GLY A 662 3.78 2.94 -70.17
C GLY A 662 3.36 2.86 -71.64
N GLU A 663 4.30 3.18 -72.53
CA GLU A 663 4.22 2.97 -73.97
C GLU A 663 4.14 1.48 -74.33
N GLU A 664 3.27 1.18 -75.28
CA GLU A 664 3.16 -0.10 -75.99
C GLU A 664 4.42 -0.36 -76.83
N ALA A 665 4.96 -1.59 -76.76
CA ALA A 665 5.83 -2.13 -77.80
C ALA A 665 5.75 -3.67 -77.88
N ASP A 666 5.01 -4.10 -78.89
CA ASP A 666 5.18 -5.26 -79.78
C ASP A 666 5.51 -6.67 -79.26
N ALA A 667 4.58 -7.56 -79.61
CA ALA A 667 4.72 -9.00 -79.66
C ALA A 667 4.86 -9.50 -81.12
N ALA A 668 5.91 -10.29 -81.39
CA ALA A 668 6.05 -11.30 -82.47
C ALA A 668 7.54 -11.70 -82.56
N ASN A 669 8.01 -12.94 -82.70
CA ASN A 669 7.47 -14.29 -82.80
C ASN A 669 8.72 -15.26 -82.69
N PRO A 670 8.69 -16.58 -82.99
CA PRO A 670 8.82 -17.66 -82.00
C PRO A 670 10.09 -18.54 -82.13
N LEU A 671 10.31 -19.36 -81.09
CA LEU A 671 11.25 -20.48 -81.03
C LEU A 671 10.76 -21.69 -81.85
N THR A 672 11.65 -22.36 -82.60
CA THR A 672 11.50 -23.77 -83.02
C THR A 672 12.85 -24.50 -83.16
N SER A 673 12.78 -25.82 -82.89
CA SER A 673 13.74 -26.94 -83.10
C SER A 673 14.94 -27.00 -82.15
N ASP A 674 15.08 -27.96 -81.22
CA ASP A 674 14.91 -29.43 -81.20
C ASP A 674 16.14 -30.20 -81.74
N SER A 675 16.90 -30.83 -80.83
CA SER A 675 17.76 -32.00 -81.07
C SER A 675 18.26 -32.60 -79.72
N PRO A 676 18.47 -33.94 -79.63
CA PRO A 676 18.26 -34.73 -78.41
C PRO A 676 19.56 -35.16 -77.69
N PRO A 677 19.48 -35.72 -76.46
CA PRO A 677 20.61 -36.30 -75.77
C PRO A 677 20.74 -37.81 -76.03
N ASP A 678 21.94 -38.23 -76.40
CA ASP A 678 22.36 -39.62 -76.53
C ASP A 678 22.77 -40.16 -75.15
N SER A 679 22.22 -41.30 -74.74
CA SER A 679 22.66 -42.03 -73.54
C SER A 679 22.60 -43.53 -73.79
N THR A 680 23.77 -44.14 -73.93
CA THR A 680 23.94 -45.60 -74.02
C THR A 680 24.32 -46.19 -72.66
N ALA A 681 23.63 -47.30 -72.38
CA ALA A 681 23.68 -48.26 -71.29
C ALA A 681 25.06 -48.65 -70.69
N GLY A 682 25.00 -49.16 -69.44
CA GLY A 682 26.06 -49.72 -68.58
C GLY A 682 26.77 -50.99 -69.11
N PRO A 683 27.49 -51.78 -68.27
CA PRO A 683 27.03 -52.42 -67.02
C PRO A 683 28.06 -52.33 -65.85
N ASN A 684 27.67 -52.43 -64.58
CA ASN A 684 27.49 -53.61 -63.70
C ASN A 684 28.71 -54.56 -63.55
N GLU A 685 29.20 -54.65 -62.31
CA GLU A 685 30.08 -55.64 -61.62
C GLU A 685 31.03 -54.84 -60.70
N GLY A 686 31.21 -55.06 -59.41
CA GLY A 686 31.13 -56.27 -58.60
C GLY A 686 32.52 -56.46 -57.95
N SER A 687 32.59 -56.48 -56.61
CA SER A 687 33.82 -56.64 -55.76
C SER A 687 34.67 -55.37 -55.60
N GLN A 688 35.13 -54.93 -54.43
CA GLN A 688 35.30 -55.49 -53.08
C GLN A 688 34.88 -54.46 -52.03
#